data_AF-A0A2E3PBG2-F1
#
_entry.id   AF-A0A2E3PBG2-F1
#
_cell.length_a   1.000
_cell.length_b   1.000
_cell.length_c   1.000
_cell.angle_alpha   90.00
_cell.angle_beta   90.00
_cell.angle_gamma   90.00
#
_symmetry.space_group_name_H-M   'P 1'
#
loop_
_entity.id
_entity.type
_entity.pdbx_description
1 polymer ?
#
loop_
_entity_poly.entity_id
_entity_poly.type
_entity_poly.pdbx_seq_one_letter_code
_entity_poly.pdbx_strand_id
1 'polypeptide(L)'
;MDQTTRLPVGPIALDRAKYTDETAMTEALVGQAALSVEERATICAWGSDLVRAIRDTSAPGLMEVFLAEYGLSTEEGVALMCLAEALLRVPDADTIDALIEDKIAPSDWGKHLGHSASPLVNASTWALMLTGKVLDDTESPGPVGHLRGAMRRLGEPVIRKAVSRAMKEMGRQFVLGETIGSAMKRAAGMEAKGFTYSYDMLGEAARTESDAARYHLAYSRAIGSISEACASHDIRENPGISVKLSALHPRYEVAQETRVMEELVPRLKALALLAKAARMGLNIDAEEADRLSLSLKVIDTVLSDPALAGWDGFGVVVQAYGPRCGMAIDMLYDMATRHDRRIMVRLVKGAYWDTEIKRAQVAGMDSFPVFTRKALTDVSYIANARKLLDMTDRIYPQFATHNAHTVAAVLRMGEGKTYEFQRLHGMGETLHTIVLDRHKTRCRIYAPVGAHRDLLAYLVRRLLENGANSSFVNQVVDDSVPPETVAADPFDALDSPAPDMARGTALFAPERANSMGFDLSHQPTLTAIDEARGPYASYLWQAAPLIAGEAAPAAPAPVVSPATGAPVGEISTASEADIATALDAATPWAAPAGDRAEILRKAADLYEARYGEIFALLAREAGKTLPDAVAELREAVDFLRYYAARAEDHRAPAGRFLCISPWNFPLAIFTGQISSALAAGNAVLAKPAEQTPLIAHLAVTLLHEAGVPPEALQLLPGDGAVGAALTASGQIDGVAFTGSTETALKIRASMAEHMAPGAPLIAETGGLNAMIVDSTALPEQAVQAIIESAFQSAGQRCSALRCLYVQADIADSFLEMLKGAMDALRPGDPWALTSDLGPVIDAEARTGILDHVALAEKDGRLLHRIQSPYTGHFVGPCVIEIDGIAELEREIFGPVLHVARFKASEIDKVIEAINETGYGLTFGLQTRIDDRVQHVTEAVEAGNIYVNRNQIGAIVGSQPFGGEGLSGTGPKAGGPFYLDRFKAPLPPEAGAAEPPEMAVTLPGPTGESNRLTRHPRLPFLCLGPGEEKALAQKTAIEAAGGAGILAPEVTPETLRIRAAIGGAVFWGDEAPAREMARALAQRDGPILPLLTGAPEPGHVLAERHVCVDTTAAGGNAALLGGTS
;
A
#
# COMPACT_ATOMS: atom_id res chain seq x y z
N MET A 1 31.60 40.32 12.84
CA MET A 1 32.42 39.66 11.81
C MET A 1 32.00 38.21 11.87
N ASP A 2 31.22 37.66 10.95
CA ASP A 2 31.11 37.87 9.52
C ASP A 2 29.63 37.73 9.09
N GLN A 3 29.09 38.71 8.36
CA GLN A 3 27.77 38.59 7.73
C GLN A 3 27.98 37.77 6.45
N THR A 4 28.07 36.44 6.60
CA THR A 4 28.03 35.55 5.45
C THR A 4 26.65 35.69 4.81
N THR A 5 26.63 36.23 3.60
CA THR A 5 25.54 36.08 2.64
C THR A 5 25.16 34.61 2.55
N ARG A 6 24.16 34.18 3.32
CA ARG A 6 23.53 32.87 3.14
C ARG A 6 22.89 32.92 1.76
N LEU A 7 23.48 32.18 0.81
CA LEU A 7 22.85 31.94 -0.47
C LEU A 7 21.46 31.34 -0.21
N PRO A 8 20.41 31.76 -0.94
CA PRO A 8 19.07 31.23 -0.74
C PRO A 8 19.09 29.71 -0.89
N VAL A 9 18.60 29.00 0.13
CA VAL A 9 18.42 27.55 0.08
C VAL A 9 17.25 27.28 -0.87
N GLY A 10 17.56 26.85 -2.10
CA GLY A 10 16.53 26.53 -3.08
C GLY A 10 15.81 25.20 -2.78
N PRO A 11 14.63 24.96 -3.38
CA PRO A 11 13.88 23.70 -3.22
C PRO A 11 14.71 22.44 -3.48
N ILE A 12 15.66 22.47 -4.42
CA ILE A 12 16.56 21.34 -4.71
C ILE A 12 17.45 20.98 -3.50
N ALA A 13 17.93 21.98 -2.76
CA ALA A 13 18.75 21.73 -1.58
C ALA A 13 17.92 21.08 -0.46
N LEU A 14 16.66 21.50 -0.32
CA LEU A 14 15.71 20.88 0.61
C LEU A 14 15.46 19.41 0.26
N ASP A 15 15.23 19.10 -1.01
CA ASP A 15 15.03 17.72 -1.46
C ASP A 15 16.24 16.85 -1.18
N ARG A 16 17.46 17.33 -1.47
CA ARG A 16 18.70 16.58 -1.18
C ARG A 16 18.86 16.19 0.29
N ALA A 17 18.26 16.94 1.21
CA ALA A 17 18.32 16.66 2.64
C ALA A 17 17.24 15.67 3.12
N LYS A 18 16.36 15.16 2.24
CA LYS A 18 15.23 14.28 2.61
C LYS A 18 15.69 13.03 3.34
N TYR A 19 16.77 12.40 2.87
CA TYR A 19 17.29 11.13 3.36
C TYR A 19 18.61 11.26 4.14
N THR A 20 18.85 12.43 4.75
CA THR A 20 20.09 12.69 5.50
C THR A 20 20.29 11.67 6.62
N ASP A 21 21.53 11.20 6.78
CA ASP A 21 21.89 10.24 7.84
C ASP A 21 21.56 10.79 9.24
N GLU A 22 20.94 9.94 10.07
CA GLU A 22 20.45 10.31 11.39
C GLU A 22 21.59 10.66 12.36
N THR A 23 22.75 10.01 12.24
CA THR A 23 23.93 10.26 13.07
C THR A 23 24.47 11.66 12.78
N ALA A 24 24.62 12.00 11.50
CA ALA A 24 25.05 13.33 11.07
C ALA A 24 24.11 14.43 11.56
N MET A 25 22.79 14.17 11.56
CA MET A 25 21.80 15.12 12.08
C MET A 25 21.84 15.27 13.59
N THR A 26 22.21 14.23 14.33
CA THR A 26 22.25 14.25 15.81
C THR A 26 23.21 15.34 16.31
N GLU A 27 24.45 15.33 15.84
CA GLU A 27 25.47 16.31 16.25
C GLU A 27 25.07 17.75 15.89
N ALA A 28 24.55 17.94 14.67
CA ALA A 28 24.12 19.25 14.18
C ALA A 28 22.97 19.84 15.03
N LEU A 29 21.99 19.01 15.38
CA LEU A 29 20.83 19.44 16.17
C LEU A 29 21.21 19.74 17.63
N VAL A 30 22.07 18.91 18.24
CA VAL A 30 22.59 19.16 19.58
C VAL A 30 23.36 20.49 19.62
N GLY A 31 24.24 20.71 18.63
CA GLY A 31 24.97 21.97 18.48
C GLY A 31 24.05 23.18 18.29
N GLN A 32 22.97 23.04 17.51
CA GLN A 32 22.02 24.12 17.27
C GLN A 32 21.15 24.44 18.50
N ALA A 33 20.78 23.44 19.31
CA ALA A 33 20.06 23.68 20.56
C ALA A 33 20.89 24.52 21.55
N ALA A 34 22.20 24.27 21.59
CA ALA A 34 23.20 25.02 22.36
C ALA A 34 22.82 25.20 23.85
N LEU A 35 22.31 24.15 24.47
CA LEU A 35 21.94 24.15 25.90
C LEU A 35 23.08 23.59 26.76
N SER A 36 23.47 24.32 27.81
CA SER A 36 24.44 23.81 28.78
C SER A 36 23.85 22.68 29.63
N VAL A 37 24.70 21.90 30.31
CA VAL A 37 24.26 20.85 31.24
C VAL A 37 23.39 21.43 32.37
N GLU A 38 23.74 22.62 32.87
CA GLU A 38 22.98 23.32 33.91
C GLU A 38 21.62 23.81 33.40
N GLU A 39 21.56 24.32 32.16
CA GLU A 39 20.30 24.72 31.54
C GLU A 39 19.38 23.51 31.33
N ARG A 40 19.93 22.40 30.83
CA ARG A 40 19.21 21.13 30.67
C ARG A 40 18.65 20.62 32.00
N ALA A 41 19.47 20.57 33.06
CA ALA A 41 19.02 20.17 34.39
C ALA A 41 17.90 21.07 34.92
N THR A 42 17.98 22.38 34.67
CA THR A 42 16.92 23.35 35.04
C THR A 42 15.62 23.08 34.27
N ILE A 43 15.73 22.80 32.96
CA ILE A 43 14.58 22.48 32.11
C ILE A 43 13.88 21.19 32.60
N CYS A 44 14.64 20.15 32.94
CA CYS A 44 14.10 18.90 33.49
C CYS A 44 13.37 19.13 34.83
N ALA A 45 13.95 19.95 35.71
CA ALA A 45 13.30 20.32 36.97
C ALA A 45 11.97 21.06 36.73
N TRP A 46 11.96 22.06 35.84
CA TRP A 46 10.75 22.79 35.47
C TRP A 46 9.69 21.89 34.82
N GLY A 47 10.12 20.99 33.93
CA GLY A 47 9.23 20.01 33.30
C GLY A 47 8.60 19.07 34.34
N SER A 48 9.39 18.58 35.29
CA SER A 48 8.90 17.73 36.39
C SER A 48 7.92 18.48 37.30
N ASP A 49 8.19 19.75 37.59
CA ASP A 49 7.29 20.61 38.37
C ASP A 49 5.96 20.87 37.65
N LEU A 50 5.98 21.00 36.32
CA LEU A 50 4.76 21.07 35.51
C LEU A 50 3.98 19.75 35.59
N VAL A 51 4.64 18.60 35.50
CA VAL A 51 3.99 17.27 35.63
C VAL A 51 3.33 17.12 37.00
N ARG A 52 4.03 17.45 38.10
CA ARG A 52 3.45 17.43 39.45
C ARG A 52 2.23 18.34 39.56
N ALA A 53 2.34 19.56 39.04
CA ALA A 53 1.23 20.52 39.05
C ALA A 53 0.00 20.04 38.24
N ILE A 54 0.23 19.32 37.14
CA ILE A 54 -0.86 18.68 36.38
C ILE A 54 -1.56 17.64 37.23
N ARG A 55 -0.80 16.72 37.87
CA ARG A 55 -1.35 15.64 38.70
C ARG A 55 -2.08 16.14 39.96
N ASP A 56 -1.63 17.26 40.53
CA ASP A 56 -2.26 17.88 41.70
C ASP A 56 -3.61 18.58 41.39
N THR A 57 -3.98 18.72 40.10
CA THR A 57 -5.21 19.40 39.70
C THR A 57 -6.42 18.45 39.82
N SER A 58 -7.43 18.82 40.61
CA SER A 58 -8.56 17.95 41.03
C SER A 58 -9.60 17.62 39.95
N ALA A 59 -9.32 17.88 38.67
CA ALA A 59 -10.27 17.73 37.56
C ALA A 59 -9.55 17.35 36.26
N PRO A 60 -9.06 16.10 36.13
CA PRO A 60 -8.51 15.62 34.86
C PRO A 60 -9.59 15.69 33.76
N GLY A 61 -9.17 15.98 32.53
CA GLY A 61 -10.09 16.06 31.40
C GLY A 61 -10.74 14.70 31.12
N LEU A 62 -11.98 14.68 30.62
CA LEU A 62 -12.70 13.43 30.32
C LEU A 62 -11.90 12.50 29.38
N MET A 63 -11.16 13.09 28.43
CA MET A 63 -10.30 12.35 27.51
C MET A 63 -9.09 11.73 28.23
N GLU A 64 -8.42 12.48 29.12
CA GLU A 64 -7.26 12.01 29.88
C GLU A 64 -7.65 10.82 30.78
N VAL A 65 -8.83 10.88 31.42
CA VAL A 65 -9.39 9.77 32.20
C VAL A 65 -9.75 8.58 31.31
N PHE A 66 -10.31 8.83 30.13
CA PHE A 66 -10.66 7.78 29.18
C PHE A 66 -9.41 7.05 28.65
N LEU A 67 -8.36 7.80 28.29
CA LEU A 67 -7.08 7.26 27.83
C LEU A 67 -6.36 6.47 28.92
N ALA A 68 -6.39 6.95 30.16
CA ALA A 68 -5.80 6.24 31.30
C ALA A 68 -6.51 4.91 31.61
N GLU A 69 -7.85 4.88 31.52
CA GLU A 69 -8.65 3.70 31.85
C GLU A 69 -8.57 2.62 30.77
N TYR A 70 -8.66 3.02 29.50
CA TYR A 70 -8.76 2.08 28.39
C TYR A 70 -7.44 1.83 27.67
N GLY A 71 -6.50 2.78 27.68
CA GLY A 71 -5.24 2.71 26.92
C GLY A 71 -5.47 2.55 25.41
N LEU A 72 -5.14 3.52 24.57
CA LEU A 72 -5.41 3.39 23.12
C LEU A 72 -4.56 2.35 22.40
N SER A 73 -3.53 1.82 23.06
CA SER A 73 -2.71 0.71 22.57
C SER A 73 -3.26 -0.66 22.98
N THR A 74 -4.37 -0.71 23.72
CA THR A 74 -5.04 -1.97 24.09
C THR A 74 -6.03 -2.39 23.01
N GLU A 75 -6.37 -3.68 22.98
CA GLU A 75 -7.40 -4.20 22.08
C GLU A 75 -8.75 -3.54 22.34
N GLU A 76 -9.10 -3.26 23.61
CA GLU A 76 -10.34 -2.58 23.98
C GLU A 76 -10.40 -1.12 23.49
N GLY A 77 -9.28 -0.39 23.60
CA GLY A 77 -9.15 0.98 23.12
C GLY A 77 -9.30 1.06 21.61
N VAL A 78 -8.64 0.17 20.86
CA VAL A 78 -8.75 0.09 19.39
C VAL A 78 -10.17 -0.31 18.97
N ALA A 79 -10.76 -1.33 19.59
CA ALA A 79 -12.11 -1.80 19.28
C ALA A 79 -13.17 -0.72 19.50
N LEU A 80 -13.10 0.03 20.60
CA LEU A 80 -14.04 1.12 20.86
C LEU A 80 -13.91 2.24 19.82
N MET A 81 -12.70 2.51 19.34
CA MET A 81 -12.48 3.55 18.32
C MET A 81 -12.96 3.12 16.94
N CYS A 82 -12.68 1.88 16.54
CA CYS A 82 -13.25 1.29 15.33
C CYS A 82 -14.78 1.30 15.36
N LEU A 83 -15.37 0.98 16.51
CA LEU A 83 -16.81 1.02 16.72
C LEU A 83 -17.36 2.46 16.66
N ALA A 84 -16.72 3.42 17.34
CA ALA A 84 -17.10 4.83 17.31
C ALA A 84 -17.02 5.41 15.89
N GLU A 85 -16.00 5.02 15.14
CA GLU A 85 -15.81 5.38 13.74
C GLU A 85 -16.89 4.80 12.83
N ALA A 86 -17.08 3.49 12.84
CA ALA A 86 -17.95 2.86 11.85
C ALA A 86 -19.44 3.10 12.19
N LEU A 87 -19.85 3.10 13.47
CA LEU A 87 -21.26 3.34 13.83
C LEU A 87 -21.83 4.71 13.45
N LEU A 88 -20.99 5.72 13.27
CA LEU A 88 -21.44 7.07 12.89
C LEU A 88 -21.60 7.24 11.36
N ARG A 89 -21.09 6.30 10.57
CA ARG A 89 -21.10 6.34 9.09
C ARG A 89 -21.93 5.24 8.46
N VAL A 90 -21.95 4.06 9.06
CA VAL A 90 -22.68 2.90 8.52
C VAL A 90 -24.17 3.24 8.49
N PRO A 91 -24.78 3.29 7.29
CA PRO A 91 -26.18 3.69 7.13
C PRO A 91 -27.17 2.54 7.39
N ASP A 92 -26.71 1.29 7.31
CA ASP A 92 -27.56 0.10 7.34
C ASP A 92 -27.55 -0.64 8.68
N ALA A 93 -28.65 -1.33 8.95
CA ALA A 93 -28.89 -2.00 10.22
C ALA A 93 -28.02 -3.24 10.43
N ASP A 94 -27.94 -4.09 9.41
CA ASP A 94 -27.32 -5.42 9.50
C ASP A 94 -25.81 -5.30 9.72
N THR A 95 -25.17 -4.35 9.04
CA THR A 95 -23.74 -4.09 9.18
C THR A 95 -23.40 -3.41 10.51
N ILE A 96 -24.29 -2.56 11.04
CA ILE A 96 -24.12 -2.01 12.40
C ILE A 96 -24.14 -3.14 13.44
N ASP A 97 -25.07 -4.08 13.31
CA ASP A 97 -25.20 -5.17 14.28
C ASP A 97 -24.00 -6.11 14.21
N ALA A 98 -23.53 -6.46 12.99
CA ALA A 98 -22.31 -7.24 12.79
C ALA A 98 -21.06 -6.54 13.37
N LEU A 99 -20.94 -5.23 13.18
CA LEU A 99 -19.85 -4.44 13.77
C LEU A 99 -19.91 -4.39 15.30
N ILE A 100 -21.11 -4.28 15.88
CA ILE A 100 -21.31 -4.31 17.34
C ILE A 100 -20.91 -5.67 17.88
N GLU A 101 -21.32 -6.77 17.24
CA GLU A 101 -20.96 -8.13 17.64
C GLU A 101 -19.43 -8.33 17.59
N ASP A 102 -18.81 -8.04 16.45
CA ASP A 102 -17.36 -8.15 16.19
C ASP A 102 -16.50 -7.36 17.21
N LYS A 103 -16.87 -6.11 17.50
CA LYS A 103 -16.04 -5.24 18.35
C LYS A 103 -16.39 -5.28 19.84
N ILE A 104 -17.59 -5.76 20.23
CA ILE A 104 -18.03 -5.74 21.64
C ILE A 104 -18.06 -7.12 22.28
N ALA A 105 -18.43 -8.18 21.54
CA ALA A 105 -18.58 -9.52 22.11
C ALA A 105 -17.26 -10.16 22.60
N PRO A 106 -16.10 -10.00 21.92
CA PRO A 106 -14.85 -10.65 22.35
C PRO A 106 -14.16 -10.00 23.56
N SER A 107 -14.42 -8.73 23.87
CA SER A 107 -13.64 -8.00 24.87
C SER A 107 -14.20 -8.16 26.29
N ASP A 108 -13.34 -8.39 27.27
CA ASP A 108 -13.69 -8.60 28.68
C ASP A 108 -13.93 -7.27 29.41
N TRP A 109 -14.93 -6.51 28.93
CA TRP A 109 -15.32 -5.19 29.44
C TRP A 109 -15.67 -5.19 30.95
N GLY A 110 -15.92 -6.37 31.52
CA GLY A 110 -16.23 -6.57 32.94
C GLY A 110 -15.13 -6.12 33.90
N LYS A 111 -13.88 -6.08 33.45
CA LYS A 111 -12.72 -5.67 34.26
C LYS A 111 -12.68 -4.17 34.57
N HIS A 112 -13.38 -3.33 33.82
CA HIS A 112 -13.35 -1.87 33.95
C HIS A 112 -14.52 -1.28 34.76
N LEU A 113 -15.44 -2.12 35.26
CA LEU A 113 -16.66 -1.66 35.91
C LEU A 113 -16.40 -1.15 37.34
N GLY A 114 -16.56 0.16 37.54
CA GLY A 114 -16.38 0.81 38.85
C GLY A 114 -14.96 1.30 39.13
N HIS A 115 -14.06 1.24 38.14
CA HIS A 115 -12.67 1.69 38.24
C HIS A 115 -12.48 3.18 37.87
N SER A 116 -13.39 3.76 37.08
CA SER A 116 -13.34 5.18 36.70
C SER A 116 -14.03 6.10 37.72
N ALA A 117 -13.42 7.25 38.02
CA ALA A 117 -14.03 8.30 38.85
C ALA A 117 -15.14 9.10 38.12
N SER A 118 -15.31 8.92 36.80
CA SER A 118 -16.31 9.64 35.99
C SER A 118 -17.62 8.86 35.85
N PRO A 119 -18.79 9.41 36.28
CA PRO A 119 -20.09 8.78 36.10
C PRO A 119 -20.47 8.53 34.63
N LEU A 120 -19.92 9.34 33.71
CA LEU A 120 -20.21 9.28 32.28
C LEU A 120 -19.41 8.17 31.60
N VAL A 121 -18.14 8.00 32.00
CA VAL A 121 -17.29 6.87 31.56
C VAL A 121 -17.90 5.56 32.05
N ASN A 122 -18.24 5.49 33.34
CA ASN A 122 -18.93 4.33 33.92
C ASN A 122 -20.27 4.02 33.22
N ALA A 123 -21.02 5.04 32.76
CA ALA A 123 -22.27 4.84 32.03
C ALA A 123 -22.06 4.30 30.61
N SER A 124 -20.99 4.71 29.92
CA SER A 124 -20.58 4.12 28.63
C SER A 124 -20.05 2.69 28.79
N THR A 125 -19.24 2.39 29.82
CA THR A 125 -18.82 1.02 30.17
C THR A 125 -20.04 0.15 30.46
N TRP A 126 -21.03 0.68 31.18
CA TRP A 126 -22.28 -0.01 31.48
C TRP A 126 -23.12 -0.29 30.22
N ALA A 127 -23.15 0.63 29.26
CA ALA A 127 -23.83 0.45 27.97
C ALA A 127 -23.15 -0.61 27.08
N LEU A 128 -21.81 -0.67 27.08
CA LEU A 128 -21.00 -1.67 26.35
C LEU A 128 -21.07 -3.06 27.01
N MET A 129 -21.15 -3.12 28.33
CA MET A 129 -21.33 -4.38 29.08
C MET A 129 -22.74 -4.96 28.97
N LEU A 130 -23.75 -4.11 28.74
CA LEU A 130 -25.12 -4.57 28.52
C LEU A 130 -25.25 -5.39 27.24
N THR A 131 -24.36 -5.17 26.27
CA THR A 131 -24.26 -5.91 25.00
C THR A 131 -23.50 -7.22 25.14
N GLY A 132 -22.32 -7.23 25.76
CA GLY A 132 -21.51 -8.45 25.91
C GLY A 132 -22.21 -9.56 26.72
N LYS A 133 -22.93 -9.21 27.81
CA LYS A 133 -23.64 -10.20 28.63
C LYS A 133 -24.93 -10.77 28.02
N VAL A 134 -25.37 -10.24 26.88
CA VAL A 134 -26.54 -10.76 26.14
C VAL A 134 -26.14 -11.84 25.13
N LEU A 135 -24.90 -11.80 24.64
CA LEU A 135 -24.36 -12.66 23.59
C LEU A 135 -23.54 -13.86 24.11
N ASP A 136 -23.26 -13.91 25.42
CA ASP A 136 -22.52 -15.00 26.05
C ASP A 136 -23.42 -16.25 26.24
N ASP A 137 -23.22 -17.29 25.42
CA ASP A 137 -24.00 -18.55 25.43
C ASP A 137 -23.53 -19.56 26.50
N THR A 138 -22.78 -19.12 27.50
CA THR A 138 -22.33 -19.99 28.60
C THR A 138 -23.35 -20.06 29.74
N GLU A 139 -23.86 -21.26 30.00
CA GLU A 139 -24.80 -21.55 31.10
C GLU A 139 -24.18 -21.24 32.47
N SER A 140 -24.64 -20.19 33.14
CA SER A 140 -24.39 -19.99 34.58
C SER A 140 -25.69 -19.58 35.31
N PRO A 141 -26.21 -20.40 36.25
CA PRO A 141 -27.49 -20.16 36.90
C PRO A 141 -27.33 -19.15 38.04
N GLY A 142 -27.81 -17.92 37.84
CA GLY A 142 -27.81 -16.86 38.85
C GLY A 142 -28.97 -15.86 38.68
N PRO A 143 -29.14 -14.92 39.62
CA PRO A 143 -30.25 -13.95 39.64
C PRO A 143 -30.31 -13.01 38.42
N VAL A 144 -29.29 -13.07 37.55
CA VAL A 144 -29.20 -12.41 36.23
C VAL A 144 -30.19 -13.00 35.20
N GLY A 145 -30.68 -14.23 35.40
CA GLY A 145 -31.64 -14.89 34.50
C GLY A 145 -32.99 -14.17 34.35
N HIS A 146 -33.42 -13.41 35.36
CA HIS A 146 -34.66 -12.63 35.30
C HIS A 146 -34.50 -11.30 34.54
N LEU A 147 -33.29 -10.74 34.45
CA LEU A 147 -32.98 -9.58 33.62
C LEU A 147 -32.94 -9.96 32.12
N ARG A 148 -32.45 -11.18 31.81
CA ARG A 148 -32.35 -11.74 30.45
C ARG A 148 -33.70 -11.78 29.73
N GLY A 149 -34.78 -12.14 30.43
CA GLY A 149 -36.15 -12.16 29.91
C GLY A 149 -36.79 -10.77 29.67
N ALA A 150 -36.30 -9.73 30.36
CA ALA A 150 -36.73 -8.34 30.15
C ALA A 150 -35.94 -7.67 29.00
N MET A 151 -34.66 -8.02 28.83
CA MET A 151 -33.80 -7.49 27.77
C MET A 151 -34.08 -8.10 26.40
N ARG A 152 -34.38 -9.41 26.34
CA ARG A 152 -34.87 -10.06 25.10
C ARG A 152 -36.22 -9.51 24.63
N ARG A 153 -36.96 -8.87 25.53
CA ARG A 153 -38.22 -8.14 25.27
C ARG A 153 -38.00 -6.68 24.81
N LEU A 154 -36.79 -6.13 24.94
CA LEU A 154 -36.46 -4.75 24.56
C LEU A 154 -35.79 -4.64 23.17
N GLY A 155 -35.19 -5.73 22.65
CA GLY A 155 -34.74 -5.88 21.25
C GLY A 155 -33.42 -5.16 20.87
N GLU A 156 -32.72 -5.68 19.86
CA GLU A 156 -31.54 -5.09 19.20
C GLU A 156 -31.67 -3.58 18.88
N PRO A 157 -32.85 -3.05 18.48
CA PRO A 157 -33.00 -1.61 18.19
C PRO A 157 -32.73 -0.68 19.39
N VAL A 158 -32.96 -1.13 20.62
CA VAL A 158 -32.71 -0.33 21.83
C VAL A 158 -31.22 -0.26 22.14
N ILE A 159 -30.51 -1.38 21.98
CA ILE A 159 -29.06 -1.46 22.12
C ILE A 159 -28.37 -0.54 21.11
N ARG A 160 -28.74 -0.66 19.82
CA ARG A 160 -28.18 0.18 18.75
C ARG A 160 -28.33 1.66 19.05
N LYS A 161 -29.51 2.07 19.52
CA LYS A 161 -29.82 3.46 19.87
C LYS A 161 -29.04 3.93 21.10
N ALA A 162 -28.77 3.05 22.06
CA ALA A 162 -27.95 3.37 23.24
C ALA A 162 -26.47 3.55 22.86
N VAL A 163 -25.87 2.59 22.14
CA VAL A 163 -24.47 2.66 21.70
C VAL A 163 -24.24 3.86 20.78
N SER A 164 -25.10 4.06 19.77
CA SER A 164 -25.03 5.22 18.87
C SER A 164 -25.09 6.56 19.61
N ARG A 165 -25.88 6.64 20.69
CA ARG A 165 -25.99 7.87 21.50
C ARG A 165 -24.76 8.09 22.37
N ALA A 166 -24.19 7.03 22.95
CA ALA A 166 -22.93 7.10 23.67
C ALA A 166 -21.78 7.55 22.74
N MET A 167 -21.67 6.97 21.54
CA MET A 167 -20.65 7.37 20.55
C MET A 167 -20.80 8.83 20.11
N LYS A 168 -22.03 9.30 19.87
CA LYS A 168 -22.27 10.73 19.57
C LYS A 168 -21.84 11.67 20.69
N GLU A 169 -22.01 11.27 21.94
CA GLU A 169 -21.60 12.09 23.08
C GLU A 169 -20.07 12.11 23.25
N MET A 170 -19.39 10.99 22.97
CA MET A 170 -17.92 10.94 22.92
C MET A 170 -17.36 11.75 21.74
N GLY A 171 -17.97 11.69 20.57
CA GLY A 171 -17.58 12.48 19.39
C GLY A 171 -17.54 14.00 19.64
N ARG A 172 -18.37 14.50 20.56
CA ARG A 172 -18.38 15.91 20.98
C ARG A 172 -17.11 16.36 21.71
N GLN A 173 -16.29 15.45 22.23
CA GLN A 173 -15.02 15.78 22.88
C GLN A 173 -13.90 16.04 21.86
N PHE A 174 -14.06 15.55 20.63
CA PHE A 174 -13.05 15.63 19.59
C PHE A 174 -13.30 16.76 18.58
N VAL A 175 -14.56 17.17 18.40
CA VAL A 175 -14.94 18.33 17.61
C VAL A 175 -15.42 19.43 18.54
N LEU A 176 -14.83 20.62 18.40
CA LEU A 176 -15.32 21.77 19.14
C LEU A 176 -16.77 22.08 18.73
N GLY A 177 -17.17 21.87 17.48
CA GLY A 177 -18.57 21.91 17.06
C GLY A 177 -18.80 21.40 15.64
N GLU A 178 -20.02 20.92 15.36
CA GLU A 178 -20.40 20.41 14.03
C GLU A 178 -20.36 21.49 12.93
N THR A 179 -20.51 22.75 13.34
CA THR A 179 -20.44 23.93 12.47
C THR A 179 -19.55 25.00 13.09
N ILE A 180 -18.98 25.87 12.27
CA ILE A 180 -18.12 26.97 12.74
C ILE A 180 -18.83 27.87 13.76
N GLY A 181 -20.12 28.20 13.55
CA GLY A 181 -20.88 29.01 14.50
C GLY A 181 -21.06 28.33 15.86
N SER A 182 -21.33 27.02 15.87
CA SER A 182 -21.40 26.26 17.13
C SER A 182 -20.05 26.15 17.83
N ALA A 183 -18.96 26.03 17.06
CA ALA A 183 -17.60 25.97 17.58
C ALA A 183 -17.20 27.31 18.23
N MET A 184 -17.44 28.43 17.56
CA MET A 184 -17.18 29.78 18.09
C MET A 184 -17.98 30.06 19.37
N LYS A 185 -19.25 29.63 19.43
CA LYS A 185 -20.06 29.80 20.65
C LYS A 185 -19.45 29.06 21.86
N ARG A 186 -18.86 27.88 21.64
CA ARG A 186 -18.18 27.12 22.69
C ARG A 186 -16.78 27.67 22.99
N ALA A 187 -16.09 28.20 21.98
CA ALA A 187 -14.77 28.81 22.10
C ALA A 187 -14.74 29.94 23.15
N ALA A 188 -15.82 30.72 23.23
CA ALA A 188 -16.00 31.84 24.16
C ALA A 188 -15.62 31.53 25.62
N GLY A 189 -15.83 30.29 26.07
CA GLY A 189 -15.49 29.87 27.43
C GLY A 189 -13.98 29.88 27.73
N MET A 190 -13.14 29.47 26.77
CA MET A 190 -11.68 29.52 26.93
C MET A 190 -11.09 30.85 26.49
N GLU A 191 -11.73 31.55 25.55
CA GLU A 191 -11.36 32.92 25.18
C GLU A 191 -11.46 33.86 26.40
N ALA A 192 -12.50 33.70 27.23
CA ALA A 192 -12.64 34.42 28.49
C ALA A 192 -11.50 34.16 29.49
N LYS A 193 -10.75 33.06 29.33
CA LYS A 193 -9.56 32.72 30.14
C LYS A 193 -8.25 33.18 29.50
N GLY A 194 -8.29 33.83 28.33
CA GLY A 194 -7.11 34.35 27.62
C GLY A 194 -6.54 33.44 26.53
N PHE A 195 -7.22 32.34 26.18
CA PHE A 195 -6.84 31.54 25.01
C PHE A 195 -7.32 32.17 23.71
N THR A 196 -6.66 31.83 22.60
CA THR A 196 -7.15 32.12 21.24
C THR A 196 -7.39 30.81 20.49
N TYR A 197 -7.97 30.87 19.30
CA TYR A 197 -8.28 29.67 18.50
C TYR A 197 -7.65 29.68 17.10
N SER A 198 -7.38 28.49 16.57
CA SER A 198 -7.17 28.21 15.16
C SER A 198 -8.14 27.09 14.76
N TYR A 199 -9.12 27.38 13.93
CA TYR A 199 -10.13 26.39 13.54
C TYR A 199 -9.62 25.48 12.42
N ASP A 200 -9.75 24.18 12.60
CA ASP A 200 -9.45 23.15 11.59
C ASP A 200 -10.77 22.59 11.04
N MET A 201 -11.02 22.83 9.76
CA MET A 201 -12.28 22.45 9.12
C MET A 201 -12.35 20.97 8.70
N LEU A 202 -11.40 20.14 9.16
CA LEU A 202 -11.30 18.68 8.93
C LEU A 202 -11.14 18.23 7.47
N GLY A 203 -11.29 19.12 6.50
CA GLY A 203 -11.08 18.81 5.09
C GLY A 203 -9.64 18.42 4.79
N GLU A 204 -9.47 17.26 4.15
CA GLU A 204 -8.20 16.74 3.65
C GLU A 204 -8.43 15.79 2.48
N ALA A 205 -7.36 15.50 1.73
CA ALA A 205 -7.30 14.46 0.70
C ALA A 205 -8.50 14.46 -0.27
N ALA A 206 -8.76 15.60 -0.92
CA ALA A 206 -9.76 15.66 -1.97
C ALA A 206 -9.50 14.55 -3.01
N ARG A 207 -10.53 13.78 -3.36
CA ARG A 207 -10.45 12.76 -4.41
C ARG A 207 -10.96 13.26 -5.76
N THR A 208 -11.86 14.22 -5.70
CA THR A 208 -12.51 14.81 -6.87
C THR A 208 -12.31 16.32 -6.91
N GLU A 209 -12.48 16.93 -8.08
CA GLU A 209 -12.54 18.39 -8.19
C GLU A 209 -13.75 18.96 -7.42
N SER A 210 -14.86 18.23 -7.36
CA SER A 210 -16.03 18.59 -6.55
C SER A 210 -15.70 18.67 -5.05
N ASP A 211 -14.91 17.73 -4.53
CA ASP A 211 -14.40 17.78 -3.16
C ASP A 211 -13.54 19.02 -2.92
N ALA A 212 -12.60 19.28 -3.83
CA ALA A 212 -11.72 20.44 -3.71
C ALA A 212 -12.50 21.76 -3.70
N ALA A 213 -13.49 21.90 -4.59
CA ALA A 213 -14.39 23.05 -4.60
C ALA A 213 -15.25 23.16 -3.33
N ARG A 214 -15.76 22.02 -2.84
CA ARG A 214 -16.54 21.95 -1.60
C ARG A 214 -15.72 22.36 -0.38
N TYR A 215 -14.49 21.88 -0.25
CA TYR A 215 -13.58 22.27 0.83
C TYR A 215 -13.17 23.74 0.72
N HIS A 216 -12.84 24.23 -0.48
CA HIS A 216 -12.56 25.65 -0.70
C HIS A 216 -13.71 26.56 -0.25
N LEU A 217 -14.95 26.17 -0.58
CA LEU A 217 -16.15 26.88 -0.14
C LEU A 217 -16.37 26.78 1.37
N ALA A 218 -16.10 25.62 1.98
CA ALA A 218 -16.20 25.44 3.42
C ALA A 218 -15.20 26.35 4.17
N TYR A 219 -13.94 26.41 3.71
CA TYR A 219 -12.95 27.35 4.24
C TYR A 219 -13.37 28.81 4.04
N SER A 220 -13.85 29.17 2.85
CA SER A 220 -14.30 30.54 2.56
C SER A 220 -15.44 30.97 3.49
N ARG A 221 -16.42 30.10 3.72
CA ARG A 221 -17.53 30.35 4.66
C ARG A 221 -17.06 30.43 6.10
N ALA A 222 -16.14 29.55 6.50
CA ALA A 222 -15.56 29.58 7.84
C ALA A 222 -14.81 30.89 8.10
N ILE A 223 -13.99 31.35 7.15
CA ILE A 223 -13.30 32.66 7.24
C ILE A 223 -14.32 33.79 7.36
N GLY A 224 -15.40 33.76 6.57
CA GLY A 224 -16.50 34.72 6.68
C GLY A 224 -17.08 34.79 8.10
N SER A 225 -17.43 33.65 8.68
CA SER A 225 -17.99 33.58 10.05
C SER A 225 -16.98 33.99 11.12
N ILE A 226 -15.73 33.54 11.05
CA ILE A 226 -14.69 33.84 12.04
C ILE A 226 -14.36 35.34 12.02
N SER A 227 -14.48 36.01 10.87
CA SER A 227 -14.18 37.45 10.73
C SER A 227 -14.97 38.34 11.70
N GLU A 228 -16.17 37.92 12.11
CA GLU A 228 -17.01 38.64 13.09
C GLU A 228 -16.35 38.71 14.48
N ALA A 229 -15.46 37.77 14.80
CA ALA A 229 -14.71 37.71 16.04
C ALA A 229 -13.30 38.34 15.94
N CYS A 230 -12.87 38.80 14.76
CA CYS A 230 -11.55 39.41 14.55
C CYS A 230 -11.55 40.92 14.89
N ALA A 231 -11.69 41.23 16.18
CA ALA A 231 -11.80 42.61 16.67
C ALA A 231 -10.45 43.33 16.88
N SER A 232 -9.36 42.61 17.13
CA SER A 232 -8.06 43.20 17.49
C SER A 232 -7.30 43.72 16.27
N HIS A 233 -6.50 44.76 16.49
CA HIS A 233 -5.48 45.22 15.53
C HIS A 233 -4.24 44.32 15.55
N ASP A 234 -3.99 43.63 16.67
CA ASP A 234 -2.98 42.59 16.76
C ASP A 234 -3.56 41.27 16.25
N ILE A 235 -3.10 40.83 15.08
CA ILE A 235 -3.56 39.58 14.44
C ILE A 235 -3.40 38.35 15.34
N ARG A 236 -2.42 38.38 16.24
CA ARG A 236 -2.12 37.30 17.16
C ARG A 236 -3.20 37.15 18.25
N GLU A 237 -4.02 38.17 18.47
CA GLU A 237 -5.16 38.11 19.41
C GLU A 237 -6.46 37.67 18.72
N ASN A 238 -6.51 37.78 17.39
CA ASN A 238 -7.66 37.31 16.62
C ASN A 238 -7.66 35.78 16.51
N PRO A 239 -8.84 35.15 16.38
CA PRO A 239 -8.91 33.75 15.98
C PRO A 239 -8.32 33.56 14.57
N GLY A 240 -7.90 32.35 14.27
CA GLY A 240 -7.35 31.95 12.98
C GLY A 240 -8.01 30.70 12.40
N ILE A 241 -7.54 30.29 11.24
CA ILE A 241 -7.96 29.06 10.55
C ILE A 241 -6.73 28.26 10.11
N SER A 242 -6.87 26.94 10.03
CA SER A 242 -5.90 26.00 9.47
C SER A 242 -6.46 25.36 8.20
N VAL A 243 -5.64 25.29 7.16
CA VAL A 243 -6.00 24.80 5.82
C VAL A 243 -4.98 23.72 5.41
N LYS A 244 -5.47 22.62 4.84
CA LYS A 244 -4.62 21.58 4.23
C LYS A 244 -4.63 21.74 2.71
N LEU A 245 -3.47 21.59 2.08
CA LEU A 245 -3.35 21.78 0.63
C LEU A 245 -3.98 20.63 -0.13
N SER A 246 -3.90 19.40 0.40
CA SER A 246 -4.60 18.24 -0.16
C SER A 246 -6.13 18.38 -0.24
N ALA A 247 -6.72 19.23 0.60
CA ALA A 247 -8.16 19.54 0.54
C ALA A 247 -8.51 20.44 -0.65
N LEU A 248 -7.55 21.15 -1.22
CA LEU A 248 -7.78 22.17 -2.25
C LEU A 248 -7.48 21.69 -3.67
N HIS A 249 -6.98 20.46 -3.85
CA HIS A 249 -6.71 19.91 -5.16
C HIS A 249 -6.69 18.37 -5.13
N PRO A 250 -7.37 17.69 -6.07
CA PRO A 250 -7.49 16.23 -6.02
C PRO A 250 -6.18 15.49 -6.31
N ARG A 251 -5.22 16.17 -6.95
CA ARG A 251 -3.92 15.62 -7.36
C ARG A 251 -2.76 16.44 -6.81
N TYR A 252 -2.76 16.66 -5.50
CA TYR A 252 -1.70 17.42 -4.81
C TYR A 252 -0.44 16.56 -4.62
N GLU A 253 0.38 16.49 -5.67
CA GLU A 253 1.57 15.65 -5.77
C GLU A 253 2.58 16.20 -6.79
N VAL A 254 3.85 15.79 -6.68
CA VAL A 254 4.97 16.29 -7.51
C VAL A 254 4.74 15.99 -9.01
N ALA A 255 4.20 14.82 -9.34
CA ALA A 255 3.88 14.44 -10.72
C ALA A 255 2.88 15.39 -11.40
N GLN A 256 2.15 16.18 -10.62
CA GLN A 256 1.08 17.07 -11.07
C GLN A 256 1.39 18.53 -10.73
N GLU A 257 2.68 18.86 -10.52
CA GLU A 257 3.14 20.19 -10.08
C GLU A 257 2.54 21.32 -10.93
N THR A 258 2.56 21.22 -12.27
CA THR A 258 1.97 22.26 -13.13
C THR A 258 0.50 22.54 -12.80
N ARG A 259 -0.31 21.49 -12.64
CA ARG A 259 -1.73 21.62 -12.28
C ARG A 259 -1.90 22.17 -10.87
N VAL A 260 -1.09 21.73 -9.92
CA VAL A 260 -1.07 22.29 -8.56
C VAL A 260 -0.79 23.79 -8.60
N MET A 261 0.21 24.22 -9.36
CA MET A 261 0.54 25.64 -9.47
C MET A 261 -0.54 26.46 -10.20
N GLU A 262 -1.25 25.87 -11.17
CA GLU A 262 -2.30 26.56 -11.93
C GLU A 262 -3.67 26.57 -11.22
N GLU A 263 -4.00 25.51 -10.50
CA GLU A 263 -5.34 25.26 -9.94
C GLU A 263 -5.40 25.52 -8.42
N LEU A 264 -4.39 25.05 -7.66
CA LEU A 264 -4.38 25.17 -6.20
C LEU A 264 -3.94 26.56 -5.73
N VAL A 265 -2.92 27.16 -6.36
CA VAL A 265 -2.40 28.48 -5.95
C VAL A 265 -3.49 29.56 -5.98
N PRO A 266 -4.34 29.68 -7.03
CA PRO A 266 -5.43 30.65 -7.01
C PRO A 266 -6.45 30.41 -5.89
N ARG A 267 -6.77 29.15 -5.58
CA ARG A 267 -7.68 28.78 -4.49
C ARG A 267 -7.13 29.23 -3.14
N LEU A 268 -5.86 28.92 -2.88
CA LEU A 268 -5.21 29.32 -1.64
C LEU A 268 -5.07 30.84 -1.53
N LYS A 269 -4.67 31.52 -2.61
CA LYS A 269 -4.60 32.98 -2.67
C LYS A 269 -5.95 33.63 -2.34
N ALA A 270 -7.05 33.09 -2.86
CA ALA A 270 -8.38 33.60 -2.54
C ALA A 270 -8.71 33.50 -1.04
N LEU A 271 -8.39 32.37 -0.40
CA LEU A 271 -8.56 32.21 1.05
C LEU A 271 -7.65 33.17 1.84
N ALA A 272 -6.40 33.34 1.42
CA ALA A 272 -5.44 34.28 2.03
C ALA A 272 -5.92 35.73 1.95
N LEU A 273 -6.52 36.15 0.83
CA LEU A 273 -7.10 37.49 0.68
C LEU A 273 -8.30 37.72 1.61
N LEU A 274 -9.15 36.71 1.77
CA LEU A 274 -10.27 36.77 2.73
C LEU A 274 -9.75 36.87 4.17
N ALA A 275 -8.76 36.05 4.54
CA ALA A 275 -8.14 36.09 5.87
C ALA A 275 -7.44 37.44 6.13
N LYS A 276 -6.73 37.99 5.13
CA LYS A 276 -6.16 39.33 5.19
C LYS A 276 -7.21 40.40 5.46
N ALA A 277 -8.32 40.39 4.71
CA ALA A 277 -9.40 41.37 4.88
C ALA A 277 -10.00 41.32 6.29
N ALA A 278 -10.04 40.12 6.90
CA ALA A 278 -10.48 39.91 8.28
C ALA A 278 -9.41 40.19 9.35
N ARG A 279 -8.14 40.43 8.98
CA ARG A 279 -6.98 40.45 9.91
C ARG A 279 -6.89 39.16 10.74
N MET A 280 -7.08 38.03 10.07
CA MET A 280 -7.12 36.69 10.62
C MET A 280 -5.82 35.93 10.31
N GLY A 281 -5.35 35.09 11.23
CA GLY A 281 -4.29 34.14 10.93
C GLY A 281 -4.79 33.00 10.04
N LEU A 282 -4.08 32.66 8.97
CA LEU A 282 -4.35 31.50 8.10
C LEU A 282 -3.11 30.64 8.04
N ASN A 283 -3.18 29.44 8.60
CA ASN A 283 -2.06 28.50 8.68
C ASN A 283 -2.20 27.40 7.62
N ILE A 284 -1.12 27.13 6.88
CA ILE A 284 -1.01 25.97 6.01
C ILE A 284 -0.45 24.81 6.82
N ASP A 285 -1.27 23.79 7.03
CA ASP A 285 -0.86 22.59 7.75
C ASP A 285 0.14 21.76 6.93
N ALA A 286 1.07 21.10 7.63
CA ALA A 286 2.04 20.19 7.03
C ALA A 286 1.47 18.77 6.97
N GLU A 287 1.69 18.11 5.84
CA GLU A 287 1.14 16.79 5.52
C GLU A 287 2.29 15.78 5.40
N GLU A 288 2.26 14.86 4.44
CA GLU A 288 3.33 13.87 4.23
C GLU A 288 4.63 14.48 3.70
N ALA A 289 5.74 13.75 3.91
CA ALA A 289 7.09 14.22 3.64
C ALA A 289 7.39 14.45 2.15
N ASP A 290 6.67 13.76 1.26
CA ASP A 290 6.75 13.92 -0.20
C ASP A 290 6.15 15.25 -0.69
N ARG A 291 5.29 15.89 0.09
CA ARG A 291 4.60 17.14 -0.25
C ARG A 291 5.32 18.39 0.23
N LEU A 292 6.32 18.27 1.12
CA LEU A 292 6.99 19.43 1.73
C LEU A 292 7.58 20.42 0.71
N SER A 293 8.30 19.93 -0.29
CA SER A 293 8.96 20.81 -1.26
C SER A 293 7.96 21.48 -2.20
N LEU A 294 6.92 20.73 -2.62
CA LEU A 294 5.82 21.28 -3.43
C LEU A 294 5.00 22.32 -2.65
N SER A 295 4.75 22.07 -1.36
CA SER A 295 4.02 23.03 -0.50
C SER A 295 4.76 24.36 -0.42
N LEU A 296 6.08 24.34 -0.28
CA LEU A 296 6.90 25.56 -0.20
C LEU A 296 6.92 26.33 -1.53
N LYS A 297 6.86 25.65 -2.69
CA LYS A 297 6.68 26.32 -4.00
C LYS A 297 5.33 27.05 -4.09
N VAL A 298 4.25 26.37 -3.69
CA VAL A 298 2.90 26.96 -3.61
C VAL A 298 2.89 28.17 -2.67
N ILE A 299 3.47 28.02 -1.48
CA ILE A 299 3.52 29.06 -0.44
C ILE A 299 4.31 30.27 -0.93
N ASP A 300 5.51 30.10 -1.49
CA ASP A 300 6.33 31.22 -2.00
C ASP A 300 5.57 31.99 -3.08
N THR A 301 4.89 31.27 -3.98
CA THR A 301 4.09 31.88 -5.05
C THR A 301 2.94 32.71 -4.48
N VAL A 302 2.17 32.18 -3.53
CA VAL A 302 1.09 32.93 -2.88
C VAL A 302 1.63 34.12 -2.09
N LEU A 303 2.68 33.93 -1.28
CA LEU A 303 3.25 34.95 -0.41
C LEU A 303 3.87 36.12 -1.20
N SER A 304 4.39 35.84 -2.40
CA SER A 304 4.95 36.85 -3.31
C SER A 304 3.90 37.85 -3.81
N ASP A 305 2.61 37.52 -3.71
CA ASP A 305 1.55 38.36 -4.25
C ASP A 305 1.49 39.74 -3.53
N PRO A 306 1.59 40.86 -4.27
CA PRO A 306 1.54 42.20 -3.68
C PRO A 306 0.22 42.49 -2.96
N ALA A 307 -0.88 41.86 -3.36
CA ALA A 307 -2.18 42.04 -2.72
C ALA A 307 -2.22 41.52 -1.28
N LEU A 308 -1.23 40.71 -0.86
CA LEU A 308 -1.09 40.26 0.53
C LEU A 308 -0.23 41.20 1.40
N ALA A 309 0.36 42.28 0.85
CA ALA A 309 1.30 43.13 1.60
C ALA A 309 0.63 43.78 2.83
N GLY A 310 1.39 43.95 3.93
CA GLY A 310 0.89 44.51 5.19
C GLY A 310 -0.04 43.59 5.99
N TRP A 311 -0.04 42.28 5.70
CA TRP A 311 -0.74 41.26 6.49
C TRP A 311 0.27 40.28 7.09
N ASP A 312 0.30 40.23 8.41
CA ASP A 312 1.25 39.42 9.19
C ASP A 312 0.66 38.07 9.64
N GLY A 313 -0.45 37.64 9.02
CA GLY A 313 -1.22 36.46 9.43
C GLY A 313 -1.02 35.21 8.59
N PHE A 314 -0.16 35.26 7.57
CA PHE A 314 0.14 34.07 6.78
C PHE A 314 0.98 33.10 7.62
N GLY A 315 0.48 31.90 7.84
CA GLY A 315 1.07 30.89 8.71
C GLY A 315 1.49 29.63 7.97
N VAL A 316 2.58 28.99 8.40
CA VAL A 316 3.05 27.71 7.84
C VAL A 316 3.45 26.77 8.96
N VAL A 317 3.03 25.51 8.87
CA VAL A 317 3.45 24.46 9.81
C VAL A 317 4.73 23.78 9.31
N VAL A 318 5.65 23.48 10.22
CA VAL A 318 6.88 22.71 9.95
C VAL A 318 7.03 21.58 10.98
N GLN A 319 7.52 20.43 10.53
CA GLN A 319 7.54 19.19 11.32
C GLN A 319 8.96 18.83 11.77
N ALA A 320 9.21 18.85 13.08
CA ALA A 320 10.52 18.61 13.68
C ALA A 320 11.00 17.14 13.60
N TYR A 321 10.10 16.18 13.35
CA TYR A 321 10.45 14.76 13.20
C TYR A 321 11.24 14.44 11.92
N GLY A 322 11.39 15.40 11.00
CA GLY A 322 12.08 15.24 9.72
C GLY A 322 13.39 16.01 9.68
N PRO A 323 14.43 15.51 9.00
CA PRO A 323 15.75 16.14 8.95
C PRO A 323 15.72 17.51 8.23
N ARG A 324 14.71 17.74 7.39
CA ARG A 324 14.53 18.97 6.59
C ARG A 324 13.94 20.15 7.37
N CYS A 325 13.48 19.96 8.61
CA CYS A 325 12.78 20.99 9.39
C CYS A 325 13.56 22.33 9.46
N GLY A 326 14.84 22.27 9.84
CA GLY A 326 15.67 23.48 9.97
C GLY A 326 15.88 24.22 8.66
N MET A 327 15.98 23.51 7.54
CA MET A 327 16.09 24.10 6.20
C MET A 327 14.77 24.71 5.74
N ALA A 328 13.63 24.07 6.03
CA ALA A 328 12.32 24.64 5.74
C ALA A 328 12.12 25.98 6.49
N ILE A 329 12.57 26.07 7.75
CA ILE A 329 12.56 27.32 8.52
C ILE A 329 13.47 28.39 7.87
N ASP A 330 14.67 28.03 7.42
CA ASP A 330 15.56 28.96 6.71
C ASP A 330 14.91 29.49 5.43
N MET A 331 14.27 28.61 4.65
CA MET A 331 13.54 28.99 3.43
C MET A 331 12.39 29.93 3.73
N LEU A 332 11.60 29.66 4.77
CA LEU A 332 10.50 30.53 5.19
C LEU A 332 10.99 31.91 5.66
N TYR A 333 12.10 31.97 6.40
CA TYR A 333 12.73 33.24 6.80
C TYR A 333 13.23 34.04 5.59
N ASP A 334 13.86 33.36 4.62
CA ASP A 334 14.28 33.96 3.35
C ASP A 334 13.08 34.48 2.54
N MET A 335 12.00 33.71 2.41
CA MET A 335 10.75 34.13 1.76
C MET A 335 10.17 35.39 2.42
N ALA A 336 10.08 35.39 3.75
CA ALA A 336 9.60 36.54 4.52
C ALA A 336 10.50 37.77 4.31
N THR A 337 11.81 37.58 4.21
CA THR A 337 12.76 38.66 3.96
C THR A 337 12.64 39.21 2.53
N ARG A 338 12.62 38.33 1.52
CA ARG A 338 12.53 38.70 0.09
C ARG A 338 11.24 39.45 -0.24
N HIS A 339 10.11 38.99 0.31
CA HIS A 339 8.80 39.56 0.02
C HIS A 339 8.38 40.66 1.00
N ASP A 340 9.28 41.04 1.93
CA ASP A 340 9.05 41.98 3.03
C ASP A 340 7.78 41.68 3.83
N ARG A 341 7.67 40.44 4.30
CA ARG A 341 6.54 39.93 5.09
C ARG A 341 6.95 39.59 6.51
N ARG A 342 5.93 39.43 7.34
CA ARG A 342 6.02 38.65 8.57
C ARG A 342 5.11 37.44 8.43
N ILE A 343 5.60 36.30 8.88
CA ILE A 343 4.88 35.02 8.78
C ILE A 343 4.80 34.36 10.15
N MET A 344 3.70 33.66 10.40
CA MET A 344 3.55 32.82 11.58
C MET A 344 4.15 31.45 11.25
N VAL A 345 4.97 30.87 12.12
CA VAL A 345 5.52 29.53 11.90
C VAL A 345 5.17 28.63 13.06
N ARG A 346 4.33 27.63 12.78
CA ARG A 346 3.95 26.61 13.76
C ARG A 346 4.94 25.46 13.70
N LEU A 347 5.70 25.28 14.77
CA LEU A 347 6.56 24.12 14.95
C LEU A 347 5.75 23.01 15.63
N VAL A 348 5.64 21.85 14.97
CA VAL A 348 5.07 20.61 15.50
C VAL A 348 6.15 19.52 15.51
N LYS A 349 5.89 18.38 16.17
CA LYS A 349 6.73 17.19 15.98
C LYS A 349 6.48 16.57 14.60
N GLY A 350 5.29 16.02 14.40
CA GLY A 350 4.85 15.38 13.16
C GLY A 350 3.72 14.38 13.43
N ALA A 351 2.87 14.11 12.45
CA ALA A 351 1.64 13.33 12.62
C ALA A 351 1.51 12.12 11.67
N TYR A 352 2.54 11.83 10.88
CA TYR A 352 2.51 10.82 9.81
C TYR A 352 3.64 9.79 9.94
N TRP A 353 4.25 9.66 11.13
CA TRP A 353 5.52 8.95 11.29
C TRP A 353 5.47 7.50 10.79
N ASP A 354 4.47 6.73 11.19
CA ASP A 354 4.27 5.34 10.77
C ASP A 354 4.02 5.20 9.25
N THR A 355 3.27 6.14 8.68
CA THR A 355 3.04 6.24 7.23
C THR A 355 4.35 6.49 6.49
N GLU A 356 5.22 7.37 7.01
CA GLU A 356 6.53 7.63 6.40
C GLU A 356 7.47 6.43 6.47
N ILE A 357 7.44 5.67 7.57
CA ILE A 357 8.19 4.41 7.69
C ILE A 357 7.70 3.40 6.65
N LYS A 358 6.38 3.13 6.61
CA LYS A 358 5.78 2.19 5.65
C LYS A 358 6.07 2.59 4.21
N ARG A 359 5.86 3.86 3.84
CA ARG A 359 6.11 4.37 2.48
C ARG A 359 7.58 4.19 2.08
N ALA A 360 8.53 4.51 2.95
CA ALA A 360 9.96 4.33 2.65
C ALA A 360 10.34 2.85 2.47
N GLN A 361 9.80 1.94 3.28
CA GLN A 361 10.02 0.51 3.14
C GLN A 361 9.42 -0.05 1.85
N VAL A 362 8.16 0.28 1.57
CA VAL A 362 7.46 -0.11 0.34
C VAL A 362 8.20 0.41 -0.89
N ALA A 363 8.68 1.66 -0.85
CA ALA A 363 9.44 2.26 -1.93
C ALA A 363 10.87 1.70 -2.08
N GLY A 364 11.37 0.89 -1.14
CA GLY A 364 12.71 0.30 -1.20
C GLY A 364 13.84 1.29 -0.86
N MET A 365 13.55 2.33 -0.06
CA MET A 365 14.52 3.36 0.29
C MET A 365 15.54 2.88 1.33
N ASP A 366 16.77 3.38 1.25
CA ASP A 366 17.88 3.05 2.14
C ASP A 366 17.92 3.89 3.44
N SER A 367 17.00 4.84 3.56
CA SER A 367 16.84 5.74 4.69
C SER A 367 15.39 6.22 4.79
N PHE A 368 15.03 6.82 5.93
CA PHE A 368 13.70 7.35 6.21
C PHE A 368 13.68 8.88 6.06
N PRO A 369 12.56 9.48 5.60
CA PRO A 369 12.42 10.93 5.55
C PRO A 369 12.10 11.56 6.93
N VAL A 370 12.12 10.73 7.98
CA VAL A 370 11.84 11.06 9.39
C VAL A 370 12.83 10.35 10.29
N PHE A 371 13.08 10.88 11.49
CA PHE A 371 13.90 10.23 12.50
C PHE A 371 13.20 8.99 13.06
N THR A 372 13.95 7.92 13.32
CA THR A 372 13.39 6.69 13.91
C THR A 372 13.39 6.73 15.44
N ARG A 373 14.29 7.52 16.05
CA ARG A 373 14.31 7.78 17.50
C ARG A 373 13.41 8.96 17.87
N LYS A 374 12.47 8.71 18.78
CA LYS A 374 11.64 9.77 19.37
C LYS A 374 12.47 10.84 20.09
N ALA A 375 13.51 10.45 20.82
CA ALA A 375 14.42 11.38 21.52
C ALA A 375 15.06 12.39 20.54
N LEU A 376 15.46 11.94 19.34
CA LEU A 376 16.02 12.82 18.33
C LEU A 376 14.97 13.78 17.75
N THR A 377 13.71 13.36 17.60
CA THR A 377 12.61 14.28 17.27
C THR A 377 12.44 15.36 18.32
N ASP A 378 12.56 15.03 19.61
CA ASP A 378 12.47 16.02 20.70
C ASP A 378 13.64 17.01 20.68
N VAL A 379 14.87 16.51 20.48
CA VAL A 379 16.06 17.36 20.32
C VAL A 379 15.94 18.25 19.07
N SER A 380 15.47 17.69 17.95
CA SER A 380 15.17 18.46 16.74
C SER A 380 14.16 19.57 16.98
N TYR A 381 13.09 19.29 17.74
CA TYR A 381 12.10 20.30 18.11
C TYR A 381 12.75 21.43 18.91
N ILE A 382 13.54 21.10 19.94
CA ILE A 382 14.22 22.10 20.79
C ILE A 382 15.21 22.94 19.96
N ALA A 383 16.02 22.30 19.12
CA ALA A 383 16.97 22.96 18.23
C ALA A 383 16.27 23.93 17.26
N ASN A 384 15.16 23.51 16.66
CA ASN A 384 14.41 24.36 15.73
C ASN A 384 13.58 25.43 16.46
N ALA A 385 13.20 25.20 17.71
CA ALA A 385 12.59 26.23 18.55
C ALA A 385 13.58 27.36 18.88
N ARG A 386 14.83 27.02 19.22
CA ARG A 386 15.92 28.00 19.37
C ARG A 386 16.06 28.86 18.12
N LYS A 387 16.15 28.21 16.96
CA LYS A 387 16.27 28.88 15.65
C LYS A 387 15.13 29.87 15.39
N LEU A 388 13.88 29.45 15.59
CA LEU A 388 12.71 30.33 15.42
C LEU A 388 12.71 31.51 16.39
N LEU A 389 13.12 31.29 17.65
CA LEU A 389 13.26 32.35 18.64
C LEU A 389 14.34 33.39 18.25
N ASP A 390 15.31 33.02 17.43
CA ASP A 390 16.35 33.93 16.92
C ASP A 390 15.93 34.66 15.62
N MET A 391 14.75 34.34 15.07
CA MET A 391 14.22 34.88 13.81
C MET A 391 12.97 35.77 14.01
N THR A 392 12.78 36.31 15.22
CA THR A 392 11.55 37.02 15.63
C THR A 392 11.34 38.39 14.98
N ASP A 393 12.32 38.87 14.20
CA ASP A 393 12.20 40.08 13.38
C ASP A 393 11.25 39.90 12.17
N ARG A 394 11.20 38.67 11.63
CA ARG A 394 10.36 38.29 10.47
C ARG A 394 9.37 37.17 10.78
N ILE A 395 9.67 36.30 11.74
CA ILE A 395 8.84 35.14 12.07
C ILE A 395 8.14 35.36 13.41
N TYR A 396 6.87 35.00 13.49
CA TYR A 396 6.16 34.82 14.76
C TYR A 396 6.12 33.32 15.12
N PRO A 397 6.93 32.85 16.08
CA PRO A 397 6.98 31.43 16.43
C PRO A 397 5.74 30.97 17.18
N GLN A 398 5.21 29.81 16.79
CA GLN A 398 4.07 29.16 17.44
C GLN A 398 4.48 27.72 17.82
N PHE A 399 4.64 27.43 19.10
CA PHE A 399 5.16 26.14 19.58
C PHE A 399 4.01 25.21 19.96
N ALA A 400 3.66 24.29 19.05
CA ALA A 400 2.59 23.33 19.24
C ALA A 400 3.11 22.04 19.89
N THR A 401 2.83 21.86 21.17
CA THR A 401 3.28 20.69 21.94
C THR A 401 2.45 20.48 23.21
N HIS A 402 2.29 19.22 23.61
CA HIS A 402 1.69 18.84 24.89
C HIS A 402 2.73 18.30 25.88
N ASN A 403 4.01 18.24 25.49
CA ASN A 403 5.08 17.67 26.31
C ASN A 403 5.65 18.73 27.27
N ALA A 404 5.57 18.48 28.58
CA ALA A 404 5.99 19.44 29.62
C ALA A 404 7.48 19.79 29.56
N HIS A 405 8.37 18.83 29.29
CA HIS A 405 9.80 19.10 29.11
C HIS A 405 10.04 20.05 27.93
N THR A 406 9.38 19.80 26.80
CA THR A 406 9.48 20.67 25.60
C THR A 406 8.97 22.08 25.89
N VAL A 407 7.86 22.22 26.63
CA VAL A 407 7.36 23.51 27.09
C VAL A 407 8.36 24.23 27.99
N ALA A 408 8.94 23.53 28.97
CA ALA A 408 9.96 24.08 29.85
C ALA A 408 11.21 24.56 29.08
N ALA A 409 11.65 23.79 28.08
CA ALA A 409 12.76 24.16 27.22
C ALA A 409 12.46 25.46 26.46
N VAL A 410 11.28 25.56 25.82
CA VAL A 410 10.87 26.77 25.09
C VAL A 410 10.74 27.97 26.02
N LEU A 411 10.14 27.81 27.21
CA LEU A 411 10.03 28.87 28.21
C LEU A 411 11.41 29.42 28.58
N ARG A 412 12.37 28.52 28.85
CA ARG A 412 13.74 28.89 29.21
C ARG A 412 14.45 29.63 28.08
N MET A 413 14.34 29.12 26.85
CA MET A 413 14.98 29.72 25.67
C MET A 413 14.32 31.03 25.22
N GLY A 414 13.03 31.21 25.53
CA GLY A 414 12.19 32.30 25.06
C GLY A 414 12.08 33.49 26.02
N GLU A 415 12.80 33.50 27.14
CA GLU A 415 12.79 34.64 28.07
C GLU A 415 13.06 35.97 27.34
N GLY A 416 12.15 36.94 27.50
CA GLY A 416 12.23 38.25 26.85
C GLY A 416 11.88 38.29 25.35
N LYS A 417 11.45 37.16 24.76
CA LYS A 417 11.08 37.06 23.34
C LYS A 417 9.57 36.95 23.14
N THR A 418 9.08 37.23 21.93
CA THR A 418 7.66 37.18 21.58
C THR A 418 7.32 35.92 20.79
N TYR A 419 6.42 35.09 21.33
CA TYR A 419 5.96 33.83 20.71
C TYR A 419 4.58 33.44 21.30
N GLU A 420 3.99 32.36 20.80
CA GLU A 420 2.87 31.66 21.47
C GLU A 420 3.13 30.17 21.59
N PHE A 421 2.48 29.53 22.55
CA PHE A 421 2.27 28.09 22.54
C PHE A 421 0.99 27.74 21.78
N GLN A 422 0.88 26.49 21.34
CA GLN A 422 -0.37 25.94 20.85
C GLN A 422 -0.64 24.56 21.44
N ARG A 423 -1.92 24.24 21.54
CA ARG A 423 -2.41 22.93 21.96
C ARG A 423 -3.60 22.51 21.11
N LEU A 424 -3.95 21.24 21.18
CA LEU A 424 -5.19 20.74 20.60
C LEU A 424 -6.39 21.00 21.54
N HIS A 425 -7.58 21.17 20.96
CA HIS A 425 -8.82 21.04 21.70
C HIS A 425 -8.95 19.62 22.31
N GLY A 426 -9.46 19.54 23.54
CA GLY A 426 -9.59 18.28 24.27
C GLY A 426 -8.28 17.71 24.85
N MET A 427 -7.11 18.33 24.60
CA MET A 427 -5.82 17.81 25.06
C MET A 427 -4.86 18.89 25.58
N GLY A 428 -4.11 18.58 26.64
CA GLY A 428 -3.12 19.48 27.24
C GLY A 428 -3.72 20.76 27.82
N GLU A 429 -5.02 20.76 28.16
CA GLU A 429 -5.69 21.93 28.74
C GLU A 429 -5.09 22.31 30.09
N THR A 430 -4.89 21.33 30.97
CA THR A 430 -4.32 21.54 32.31
C THR A 430 -2.91 22.13 32.22
N LEU A 431 -2.03 21.51 31.41
CA LEU A 431 -0.66 21.99 31.19
C LEU A 431 -0.64 23.45 30.75
N HIS A 432 -1.38 23.78 29.68
CA HIS A 432 -1.32 25.13 29.11
C HIS A 432 -2.05 26.17 29.93
N THR A 433 -3.05 25.80 30.74
CA THR A 433 -3.66 26.71 31.72
C THR A 433 -2.63 27.09 32.79
N ILE A 434 -1.89 26.12 33.34
CA ILE A 434 -0.81 26.36 34.30
C ILE A 434 0.26 27.28 33.69
N VAL A 435 0.67 27.01 32.44
CA VAL A 435 1.70 27.79 31.74
C VAL A 435 1.22 29.23 31.49
N LEU A 436 -0.02 29.39 31.02
CA LEU A 436 -0.65 30.69 30.81
C LEU A 436 -0.71 31.49 32.11
N ASP A 437 -1.11 30.86 33.22
CA ASP A 437 -1.25 31.50 34.52
C ASP A 437 0.09 31.89 35.15
N ARG A 438 1.08 30.99 35.12
CA ARG A 438 2.39 31.20 35.75
C ARG A 438 3.31 32.13 34.95
N HIS A 439 3.30 32.01 33.62
CA HIS A 439 4.28 32.69 32.76
C HIS A 439 3.69 33.80 31.88
N LYS A 440 2.36 33.96 31.87
CA LYS A 440 1.66 34.99 31.09
C LYS A 440 2.01 34.95 29.59
N THR A 441 2.27 33.76 29.06
CA THR A 441 2.48 33.52 27.63
C THR A 441 1.15 33.62 26.86
N ARG A 442 1.15 33.39 25.55
CA ARG A 442 -0.06 33.20 24.74
C ARG A 442 -0.24 31.71 24.44
N CYS A 443 -1.48 31.23 24.39
CA CYS A 443 -1.79 29.88 23.95
C CYS A 443 -2.96 29.87 22.96
N ARG A 444 -2.74 29.29 21.78
CA ARG A 444 -3.76 29.08 20.75
C ARG A 444 -4.24 27.63 20.73
N ILE A 445 -5.55 27.43 20.77
CA ILE A 445 -6.19 26.13 20.71
C ILE A 445 -6.50 25.82 19.25
N TYR A 446 -5.89 24.76 18.73
CA TYR A 446 -6.24 24.16 17.46
C TYR A 446 -7.52 23.34 17.63
N ALA A 447 -8.61 23.75 16.98
CA ALA A 447 -9.95 23.24 17.24
C ALA A 447 -10.59 22.62 15.99
N PRO A 448 -10.84 21.30 15.98
CA PRO A 448 -11.54 20.64 14.90
C PRO A 448 -13.01 21.08 14.80
N VAL A 449 -13.48 21.29 13.58
CA VAL A 449 -14.83 21.75 13.24
C VAL A 449 -15.32 21.02 11.99
N GLY A 450 -16.43 20.30 12.11
CA GLY A 450 -17.06 19.62 10.96
C GLY A 450 -18.05 18.56 11.40
N ALA A 451 -18.76 17.97 10.44
CA ALA A 451 -19.73 16.94 10.74
C ALA A 451 -19.02 15.70 11.32
N HIS A 452 -19.69 14.96 12.21
CA HIS A 452 -19.08 13.78 12.82
C HIS A 452 -18.61 12.75 11.79
N ARG A 453 -19.26 12.65 10.62
CA ARG A 453 -18.80 11.76 9.53
C ARG A 453 -17.45 12.16 8.93
N ASP A 454 -17.06 13.43 9.02
CA ASP A 454 -15.79 13.95 8.45
C ASP A 454 -14.66 13.87 9.50
N LEU A 455 -15.00 13.61 10.77
CA LEU A 455 -14.07 13.58 11.89
C LEU A 455 -13.22 12.30 11.97
N LEU A 456 -13.72 11.18 11.48
CA LEU A 456 -13.33 9.88 12.02
C LEU A 456 -12.01 9.35 11.44
N ALA A 457 -11.74 9.60 10.16
CA ALA A 457 -10.42 9.34 9.56
C ALA A 457 -9.33 10.19 10.26
N TYR A 458 -9.68 11.41 10.66
CA TYR A 458 -8.82 12.29 11.43
C TYR A 458 -8.70 11.85 12.91
N LEU A 459 -9.74 11.26 13.49
CA LEU A 459 -9.84 10.87 14.90
C LEU A 459 -8.81 9.80 15.25
N VAL A 460 -8.70 8.74 14.44
CA VAL A 460 -7.76 7.65 14.71
C VAL A 460 -6.33 8.19 14.73
N ARG A 461 -5.88 8.84 13.66
CA ARG A 461 -4.54 9.48 13.62
C ARG A 461 -4.31 10.42 14.80
N ARG A 462 -5.33 11.17 15.21
CA ARG A 462 -5.23 12.11 16.34
C ARG A 462 -5.07 11.42 17.69
N LEU A 463 -5.73 10.29 17.85
CA LEU A 463 -5.63 9.43 19.02
C LEU A 463 -4.27 8.74 19.05
N LEU A 464 -3.75 8.24 17.93
CA LEU A 464 -2.42 7.62 17.86
C LEU A 464 -1.30 8.60 18.22
N GLU A 465 -1.40 9.87 17.79
CA GLU A 465 -0.44 10.95 18.14
C GLU A 465 -0.24 11.08 19.67
N ASN A 466 -1.27 10.80 20.46
CA ASN A 466 -1.27 11.03 21.90
C ASN A 466 -1.44 9.76 22.75
N GLY A 467 -1.82 8.64 22.13
CA GLY A 467 -2.11 7.36 22.76
C GLY A 467 -0.97 6.35 22.74
N ALA A 468 0.10 6.60 21.98
CA ALA A 468 1.29 5.76 21.99
C ALA A 468 1.88 5.59 23.40
N ASN A 469 2.47 4.44 23.73
CA ASN A 469 3.15 4.22 25.02
C ASN A 469 4.29 5.21 25.27
N SER A 470 4.93 5.68 24.19
CA SER A 470 5.98 6.70 24.21
C SER A 470 5.45 8.14 24.30
N SER A 471 4.13 8.34 24.24
CA SER A 471 3.52 9.67 24.28
C SER A 471 3.46 10.22 25.71
N PHE A 472 3.78 11.50 25.84
CA PHE A 472 3.72 12.22 27.12
C PHE A 472 2.32 12.19 27.73
N VAL A 473 1.26 12.27 26.91
CA VAL A 473 -0.13 12.32 27.40
C VAL A 473 -0.53 11.01 28.07
N ASN A 474 0.00 9.87 27.61
CA ASN A 474 -0.22 8.58 28.25
C ASN A 474 0.55 8.48 29.59
N GLN A 475 1.81 8.91 29.61
CA GLN A 475 2.66 8.80 30.83
C GLN A 475 2.31 9.81 31.93
N VAL A 476 1.76 10.98 31.59
CA VAL A 476 1.45 12.02 32.58
C VAL A 476 0.30 11.62 33.50
N VAL A 477 -0.65 10.82 32.99
CA VAL A 477 -1.82 10.33 33.74
C VAL A 477 -1.55 9.04 34.51
N ASP A 478 -0.44 8.35 34.24
CA ASP A 478 -0.01 7.16 34.97
C ASP A 478 0.78 7.56 36.24
N ASP A 479 0.12 7.49 37.40
CA ASP A 479 0.72 7.79 38.69
C ASP A 479 1.87 6.83 39.09
N SER A 480 2.01 5.68 38.42
CA SER A 480 3.13 4.76 38.63
C SER A 480 4.45 5.25 38.02
N VAL A 481 4.38 6.15 37.02
CA VAL A 481 5.56 6.73 36.37
C VAL A 481 5.99 8.00 37.11
N PRO A 482 7.23 8.11 37.62
CA PRO A 482 7.70 9.32 38.30
C PRO A 482 7.72 10.56 37.38
N PRO A 483 7.36 11.77 37.86
CA PRO A 483 7.41 13.00 37.08
C PRO A 483 8.75 13.26 36.37
N GLU A 484 9.86 12.88 36.99
CA GLU A 484 11.23 13.00 36.48
C GLU A 484 11.47 12.09 35.27
N THR A 485 10.77 10.96 35.19
CA THR A 485 10.81 10.06 34.02
C THR A 485 9.95 10.64 32.88
N VAL A 486 8.76 11.17 33.19
CA VAL A 486 7.86 11.79 32.20
C VAL A 486 8.50 13.02 31.55
N ALA A 487 9.25 13.81 32.33
CA ALA A 487 9.97 14.99 31.89
C ALA A 487 11.48 14.78 31.79
N ALA A 488 11.91 13.55 31.45
CA ALA A 488 13.32 13.22 31.29
C ALA A 488 13.99 14.01 30.16
N ASP A 489 15.31 14.15 30.27
CA ASP A 489 16.13 14.87 29.30
C ASP A 489 16.26 14.08 27.98
N PRO A 490 15.74 14.58 26.85
CA PRO A 490 15.83 13.87 25.57
C PRO A 490 17.26 13.80 25.03
N PHE A 491 18.18 14.66 25.49
CA PHE A 491 19.57 14.64 25.04
C PHE A 491 20.35 13.47 25.66
N ASP A 492 20.05 13.07 26.90
CA ASP A 492 20.65 11.88 27.52
C ASP A 492 20.09 10.60 26.90
N ALA A 493 18.84 10.63 26.43
CA ALA A 493 18.22 9.50 25.74
C ALA A 493 18.80 9.22 24.34
N LEU A 494 19.65 10.10 23.79
CA LEU A 494 20.30 9.89 22.50
C LEU A 494 21.37 8.78 22.53
N ASP A 495 21.92 8.47 23.71
CA ASP A 495 22.90 7.39 23.89
C ASP A 495 22.24 6.00 23.82
N SER A 496 20.90 5.94 23.85
CA SER A 496 20.17 4.69 23.65
C SER A 496 20.25 4.24 22.19
N PRO A 497 20.37 2.92 21.93
CA PRO A 497 20.37 2.40 20.56
C PRO A 497 19.08 2.79 19.83
N ALA A 498 19.19 3.06 18.54
CA ALA A 498 18.01 3.28 17.70
C ALA A 498 17.15 2.01 17.64
N PRO A 499 15.82 2.14 17.45
CA PRO A 499 14.95 0.99 17.23
C PRO A 499 15.49 0.12 16.10
N ASP A 500 15.43 -1.20 16.27
CA ASP A 500 15.80 -2.15 15.23
C ASP A 500 14.70 -2.19 14.17
N MET A 501 14.79 -1.27 13.22
CA MET A 501 13.81 -1.10 12.17
C MET A 501 14.47 -1.29 10.81
N ALA A 502 14.02 -2.31 10.08
CA ALA A 502 14.53 -2.60 8.76
C ALA A 502 14.24 -1.43 7.80
N ARG A 503 15.31 -0.93 7.17
CA ARG A 503 15.23 0.00 6.02
C ARG A 503 14.63 -0.75 4.82
N GLY A 504 14.12 -0.02 3.83
CA GLY A 504 13.54 -0.62 2.63
C GLY A 504 14.49 -1.58 1.91
N THR A 505 15.77 -1.22 1.77
CA THR A 505 16.80 -2.08 1.15
C THR A 505 17.15 -3.34 1.94
N ALA A 506 16.86 -3.36 3.26
CA ALA A 506 17.21 -4.45 4.18
C ALA A 506 15.99 -5.26 4.65
N LEU A 507 14.81 -5.05 4.06
CA LEU A 507 13.55 -5.60 4.53
C LEU A 507 13.49 -7.14 4.60
N PHE A 508 14.30 -7.82 3.78
CA PHE A 508 14.35 -9.28 3.68
C PHE A 508 15.67 -9.88 4.20
N ALA A 509 16.48 -9.10 4.92
CA ALA A 509 17.70 -9.59 5.52
C ALA A 509 17.40 -10.58 6.68
N PRO A 510 18.23 -11.59 6.93
CA PRO A 510 19.48 -11.92 6.23
C PRO A 510 19.31 -12.78 4.97
N GLU A 511 18.08 -13.19 4.61
CA GLU A 511 17.84 -14.08 3.45
C GLU A 511 18.33 -13.47 2.14
N ARG A 512 18.00 -12.19 1.90
CA ARG A 512 18.42 -11.46 0.70
C ARG A 512 18.38 -9.94 0.91
N ALA A 513 19.10 -9.21 0.06
CA ALA A 513 18.86 -7.78 -0.12
C ALA A 513 17.52 -7.56 -0.85
N ASN A 514 16.83 -6.46 -0.53
CA ASN A 514 15.68 -5.99 -1.31
C ASN A 514 16.15 -5.24 -2.56
N SER A 515 15.28 -5.12 -3.57
CA SER A 515 15.49 -4.25 -4.74
C SER A 515 15.66 -2.77 -4.35
N MET A 516 16.48 -2.02 -5.10
CA MET A 516 16.70 -0.60 -4.87
C MET A 516 15.44 0.24 -5.14
N GLY A 517 15.22 1.26 -4.32
CA GLY A 517 14.08 2.17 -4.45
C GLY A 517 14.33 3.38 -5.33
N PHE A 518 13.24 3.93 -5.89
CA PHE A 518 13.22 5.21 -6.58
C PHE A 518 12.09 6.07 -6.01
N ASP A 519 12.42 7.13 -5.28
CA ASP A 519 11.43 8.12 -4.83
C ASP A 519 11.06 9.10 -5.97
N LEU A 520 9.91 8.88 -6.58
CA LEU A 520 9.39 9.72 -7.67
C LEU A 520 8.81 11.08 -7.20
N SER A 521 8.85 11.36 -5.90
CA SER A 521 8.59 12.68 -5.32
C SER A 521 9.87 13.48 -5.04
N HIS A 522 11.05 12.89 -5.29
CA HIS A 522 12.34 13.47 -4.95
C HIS A 522 13.07 13.98 -6.19
N GLN A 523 13.24 15.30 -6.30
CA GLN A 523 13.80 15.94 -7.49
C GLN A 523 15.21 15.42 -7.90
N PRO A 524 16.16 15.16 -6.97
CA PRO A 524 17.43 14.53 -7.32
C PRO A 524 17.27 13.15 -7.95
N THR A 525 16.32 12.32 -7.47
CA THR A 525 16.02 11.01 -8.06
C THR A 525 15.44 11.16 -9.47
N LEU A 526 14.48 12.07 -9.66
CA LEU A 526 13.92 12.35 -10.99
C LEU A 526 14.99 12.83 -11.97
N THR A 527 15.89 13.70 -11.51
CA THR A 527 17.02 14.18 -12.33
C THR A 527 17.95 13.03 -12.73
N ALA A 528 18.30 12.15 -11.79
CA ALA A 528 19.12 10.97 -12.08
C ALA A 528 18.43 10.02 -13.08
N ILE A 529 17.11 9.82 -12.94
CA ILE A 529 16.31 9.04 -13.89
C ILE A 529 16.37 9.65 -15.29
N ASP A 530 16.10 10.95 -15.42
CA ASP A 530 16.09 11.64 -16.71
C ASP A 530 17.47 11.64 -17.38
N GLU A 531 18.54 11.83 -16.60
CA GLU A 531 19.92 11.74 -17.09
C GLU A 531 20.27 10.31 -17.56
N ALA A 532 19.86 9.27 -16.81
CA ALA A 532 20.17 7.89 -17.12
C ALA A 532 19.41 7.36 -18.34
N ARG A 533 18.13 7.74 -18.50
CA ARG A 533 17.29 7.31 -19.63
C ARG A 533 17.42 8.22 -20.86
N GLY A 534 17.86 9.47 -20.69
CA GLY A 534 17.99 10.47 -21.73
C GLY A 534 18.73 10.02 -23.00
N PRO A 535 19.88 9.31 -22.92
CA PRO A 535 20.57 8.75 -24.09
C PRO A 535 19.70 7.81 -24.93
N TYR A 536 18.67 7.21 -24.33
CA TYR A 536 17.78 6.23 -24.94
C TYR A 536 16.44 6.82 -25.40
N ALA A 537 16.25 8.14 -25.33
CA ALA A 537 14.99 8.77 -25.75
C ALA A 537 14.70 8.59 -27.26
N SER A 538 15.76 8.55 -28.09
CA SER A 538 15.68 8.38 -29.55
C SER A 538 16.54 7.23 -30.08
N TYR A 539 17.09 6.42 -29.18
CA TYR A 539 17.89 5.26 -29.54
C TYR A 539 17.04 4.23 -30.30
N LEU A 540 17.65 3.54 -31.26
CA LEU A 540 17.02 2.46 -32.04
C LEU A 540 17.69 1.13 -31.70
N TRP A 541 17.02 0.29 -30.92
CA TRP A 541 17.55 -1.02 -30.56
C TRP A 541 17.51 -1.97 -31.76
N GLN A 542 18.42 -2.93 -31.75
CA GLN A 542 18.53 -3.99 -32.74
C GLN A 542 18.63 -5.29 -31.97
N ALA A 543 17.72 -6.21 -32.25
CA ALA A 543 17.66 -7.50 -31.58
C ALA A 543 17.54 -8.63 -32.61
N ALA A 544 18.11 -9.77 -32.26
CA ALA A 544 18.05 -11.00 -33.02
C ALA A 544 18.06 -12.19 -32.03
N PRO A 545 17.85 -13.44 -32.48
CA PRO A 545 18.02 -14.59 -31.61
C PRO A 545 19.42 -14.62 -30.98
N LEU A 546 19.48 -14.89 -29.68
CA LEU A 546 20.73 -15.11 -28.94
C LEU A 546 20.82 -16.61 -28.66
N ILE A 547 21.53 -17.34 -29.52
CA ILE A 547 21.61 -18.80 -29.47
C ILE A 547 23.07 -19.27 -29.35
N ALA A 548 23.28 -20.47 -28.83
CA ALA A 548 24.58 -21.13 -28.74
C ALA A 548 24.96 -21.75 -30.10
N GLY A 549 25.21 -20.88 -31.08
CA GLY A 549 25.50 -21.26 -32.46
C GLY A 549 25.48 -20.05 -33.41
N GLU A 550 25.60 -20.31 -34.71
CA GLU A 550 25.43 -19.27 -35.73
C GLU A 550 23.93 -19.08 -36.00
N ALA A 551 23.41 -17.88 -35.69
CA ALA A 551 22.01 -17.54 -35.96
C ALA A 551 21.78 -17.23 -37.44
N ALA A 552 20.67 -17.76 -37.98
CA ALA A 552 20.14 -17.51 -39.31
C ALA A 552 18.68 -17.00 -39.21
N PRO A 553 18.45 -15.81 -38.62
CA PRO A 553 17.11 -15.32 -38.36
C PRO A 553 16.38 -14.85 -39.62
N ALA A 554 15.08 -14.64 -39.48
CA ALA A 554 14.29 -13.95 -40.49
C ALA A 554 14.74 -12.48 -40.66
N ALA A 555 14.26 -11.83 -41.72
CA ALA A 555 14.54 -10.41 -41.95
C ALA A 555 14.03 -9.55 -40.78
N PRO A 556 14.77 -8.49 -40.39
CA PRO A 556 14.35 -7.62 -39.29
C PRO A 556 13.03 -6.91 -39.59
N ALA A 557 12.19 -6.81 -38.57
CA ALA A 557 10.92 -6.09 -38.58
C ALA A 557 10.94 -4.94 -37.56
N PRO A 558 10.25 -3.81 -37.83
CA PRO A 558 10.23 -2.68 -36.91
C PRO A 558 9.40 -2.98 -35.65
N VAL A 559 9.92 -2.55 -34.50
CA VAL A 559 9.18 -2.44 -33.24
C VAL A 559 8.83 -0.96 -33.04
N VAL A 560 7.55 -0.69 -32.79
CA VAL A 560 7.01 0.68 -32.66
C VAL A 560 6.41 0.91 -31.28
N SER A 561 6.43 2.16 -30.84
CA SER A 561 5.88 2.52 -29.55
C SER A 561 4.35 2.49 -29.57
N PRO A 562 3.67 1.82 -28.62
CA PRO A 562 2.22 1.82 -28.55
C PRO A 562 1.65 3.22 -28.24
N ALA A 563 2.43 4.10 -27.60
CA ALA A 563 1.98 5.42 -27.20
C ALA A 563 2.03 6.43 -28.35
N THR A 564 3.03 6.32 -29.24
CA THR A 564 3.33 7.35 -30.23
C THR A 564 3.38 6.84 -31.67
N GLY A 565 3.52 5.53 -31.88
CA GLY A 565 3.83 4.93 -33.17
C GLY A 565 5.26 5.16 -33.65
N ALA A 566 6.11 5.84 -32.86
CA ALA A 566 7.50 6.10 -33.21
C ALA A 566 8.33 4.79 -33.20
N PRO A 567 9.35 4.66 -34.06
CA PRO A 567 10.22 3.49 -34.03
C PRO A 567 10.97 3.40 -32.71
N VAL A 568 10.97 2.21 -32.13
CA VAL A 568 11.75 1.84 -30.95
C VAL A 568 13.01 1.12 -31.38
N GLY A 569 12.92 0.23 -32.36
CA GLY A 569 14.03 -0.55 -32.87
C GLY A 569 13.59 -1.53 -33.93
N GLU A 570 14.40 -2.54 -34.18
CA GLU A 570 14.07 -3.65 -35.06
C GLU A 570 14.40 -4.99 -34.39
N ILE A 571 13.60 -6.02 -34.72
CA ILE A 571 13.74 -7.38 -34.25
C ILE A 571 13.81 -8.35 -35.42
N SER A 572 14.84 -9.20 -35.45
CA SER A 572 14.87 -10.37 -36.32
C SER A 572 14.33 -11.57 -35.55
N THR A 573 13.31 -12.26 -36.08
CA THR A 573 12.70 -13.40 -35.40
C THR A 573 13.47 -14.70 -35.69
N ALA A 574 13.39 -15.66 -34.77
CA ALA A 574 13.99 -16.97 -34.93
C ALA A 574 13.38 -17.72 -36.12
N SER A 575 14.23 -18.29 -36.96
CA SER A 575 13.84 -19.19 -38.04
C SER A 575 13.71 -20.63 -37.54
N GLU A 576 13.18 -21.53 -38.38
CA GLU A 576 13.17 -22.97 -38.08
C GLU A 576 14.60 -23.53 -37.86
N ALA A 577 15.59 -22.99 -38.57
CA ALA A 577 17.00 -23.38 -38.42
C ALA A 577 17.59 -22.90 -37.08
N ASP A 578 17.21 -21.71 -36.62
CA ASP A 578 17.59 -21.22 -35.29
C ASP A 578 16.99 -22.08 -34.18
N ILE A 579 15.71 -22.45 -34.31
CA ILE A 579 15.02 -23.33 -33.34
C ILE A 579 15.74 -24.67 -33.22
N ALA A 580 16.07 -25.30 -34.36
CA ALA A 580 16.80 -26.57 -34.38
C ALA A 580 18.19 -26.43 -33.74
N THR A 581 18.93 -25.38 -34.10
CA THR A 581 20.26 -25.10 -33.55
C THR A 581 20.20 -24.89 -32.03
N ALA A 582 19.22 -24.10 -31.56
CA ALA A 582 19.07 -23.81 -30.15
C ALA A 582 18.69 -25.06 -29.34
N LEU A 583 17.80 -25.91 -29.85
CA LEU A 583 17.43 -27.17 -29.20
C LEU A 583 18.64 -28.11 -29.07
N ASP A 584 19.42 -28.25 -30.14
CA ASP A 584 20.57 -29.15 -30.18
C ASP A 584 21.72 -28.66 -29.27
N ALA A 585 21.92 -27.34 -29.18
CA ALA A 585 22.98 -26.73 -28.39
C ALA A 585 22.62 -26.53 -26.90
N ALA A 586 21.34 -26.55 -26.53
CA ALA A 586 20.91 -26.32 -25.16
C ALA A 586 21.38 -27.43 -24.22
N THR A 587 22.16 -27.07 -23.19
CA THR A 587 22.68 -28.00 -22.18
C THR A 587 22.39 -27.52 -20.76
N PRO A 588 21.92 -28.39 -19.85
CA PRO A 588 21.72 -28.03 -18.45
C PRO A 588 22.97 -27.41 -17.83
N TRP A 589 22.78 -26.41 -16.97
CA TRP A 589 23.86 -25.61 -16.45
C TRP A 589 24.60 -26.37 -15.34
N ALA A 590 25.74 -26.96 -15.70
CA ALA A 590 26.52 -27.84 -14.82
C ALA A 590 27.21 -27.13 -13.63
N ALA A 591 27.16 -25.79 -13.54
CA ALA A 591 27.77 -25.05 -12.44
C ALA A 591 27.09 -25.40 -11.09
N PRO A 592 27.84 -25.47 -9.97
CA PRO A 592 27.26 -25.64 -8.64
C PRO A 592 26.18 -24.60 -8.30
N ALA A 593 25.22 -24.96 -7.45
CA ALA A 593 24.10 -24.07 -7.08
C ALA A 593 24.57 -22.72 -6.51
N GLY A 594 25.63 -22.72 -5.69
CA GLY A 594 26.24 -21.49 -5.16
C GLY A 594 26.75 -20.55 -6.25
N ASP A 595 27.48 -21.08 -7.24
CA ASP A 595 28.00 -20.30 -8.36
C ASP A 595 26.86 -19.74 -9.23
N ARG A 596 25.82 -20.55 -9.49
CA ARG A 596 24.61 -20.08 -10.19
C ARG A 596 23.93 -18.95 -9.42
N ALA A 597 23.79 -19.09 -8.10
CA ALA A 597 23.21 -18.08 -7.24
C ALA A 597 24.00 -16.76 -7.26
N GLU A 598 25.33 -16.81 -7.21
CA GLU A 598 26.19 -15.62 -7.30
C GLU A 598 26.02 -14.89 -8.64
N ILE A 599 25.91 -15.64 -9.74
CA ILE A 599 25.68 -15.07 -11.07
C ILE A 599 24.30 -14.42 -11.15
N LEU A 600 23.26 -15.03 -10.60
CA LEU A 600 21.92 -14.42 -10.55
C LEU A 600 21.90 -13.14 -9.69
N ARG A 601 22.63 -13.08 -8.57
CA ARG A 601 22.80 -11.84 -7.80
C ARG A 601 23.52 -10.76 -8.61
N LYS A 602 24.59 -11.12 -9.32
CA LYS A 602 25.29 -10.20 -10.22
C LYS A 602 24.38 -9.69 -11.35
N ALA A 603 23.51 -10.53 -11.90
CA ALA A 603 22.51 -10.09 -12.88
C ALA A 603 21.54 -9.07 -12.29
N ALA A 604 21.13 -9.26 -11.02
CA ALA A 604 20.28 -8.31 -10.32
C ALA A 604 20.96 -6.94 -10.18
N ASP A 605 22.25 -6.93 -9.82
CA ASP A 605 23.04 -5.70 -9.72
C ASP A 605 23.24 -5.03 -11.09
N LEU A 606 23.38 -5.81 -12.17
CA LEU A 606 23.44 -5.27 -13.55
C LEU A 606 22.11 -4.65 -13.99
N TYR A 607 20.97 -5.22 -13.60
CA TYR A 607 19.65 -4.64 -13.88
C TYR A 607 19.51 -3.30 -13.17
N GLU A 608 19.86 -3.24 -11.88
CA GLU A 608 19.88 -1.99 -11.12
C GLU A 608 20.84 -0.97 -11.74
N ALA A 609 22.04 -1.38 -12.17
CA ALA A 609 23.01 -0.48 -12.82
C ALA A 609 22.54 0.03 -14.19
N ARG A 610 21.64 -0.68 -14.89
CA ARG A 610 21.12 -0.34 -16.22
C ARG A 610 19.70 0.19 -16.22
N TYR A 611 19.21 0.65 -15.06
CA TYR A 611 17.85 1.15 -14.88
C TYR A 611 17.42 2.20 -15.92
N GLY A 612 18.32 3.10 -16.35
CA GLY A 612 18.01 4.14 -17.33
C GLY A 612 17.59 3.59 -18.71
N GLU A 613 18.29 2.58 -19.21
CA GLU A 613 17.95 1.93 -20.47
C GLU A 613 16.70 1.06 -20.34
N ILE A 614 16.59 0.33 -19.23
CA ILE A 614 15.44 -0.50 -18.91
C ILE A 614 14.16 0.36 -18.85
N PHE A 615 14.19 1.50 -18.14
CA PHE A 615 13.05 2.42 -18.07
C PHE A 615 12.70 3.00 -19.44
N ALA A 616 13.69 3.28 -20.29
CA ALA A 616 13.44 3.76 -21.64
C ALA A 616 12.73 2.71 -22.51
N LEU A 617 13.16 1.44 -22.46
CA LEU A 617 12.49 0.34 -23.16
C LEU A 617 11.09 0.07 -22.59
N LEU A 618 10.93 -0.03 -21.26
CA LEU A 618 9.62 -0.26 -20.64
C LEU A 618 8.60 0.85 -21.01
N ALA A 619 9.04 2.11 -21.07
CA ALA A 619 8.17 3.21 -21.50
C ALA A 619 7.90 3.19 -23.01
N ARG A 620 8.94 3.01 -23.84
CA ARG A 620 8.82 3.15 -25.31
C ARG A 620 8.25 1.92 -25.98
N GLU A 621 8.66 0.72 -25.58
CA GLU A 621 8.23 -0.57 -26.14
C GLU A 621 6.92 -1.05 -25.51
N ALA A 622 6.85 -1.11 -24.18
CA ALA A 622 5.71 -1.69 -23.46
C ALA A 622 4.66 -0.64 -23.01
N GLY A 623 4.93 0.64 -23.19
CA GLY A 623 3.99 1.71 -22.84
C GLY A 623 3.84 1.96 -21.33
N LYS A 624 4.80 1.55 -20.49
CA LYS A 624 4.69 1.65 -19.03
C LYS A 624 5.04 3.03 -18.50
N THR A 625 4.18 3.55 -17.62
CA THR A 625 4.45 4.79 -16.89
C THR A 625 5.67 4.63 -15.99
N LEU A 626 6.28 5.74 -15.56
CA LEU A 626 7.47 5.68 -14.71
C LEU A 626 7.26 4.88 -13.39
N PRO A 627 6.14 5.02 -12.66
CA PRO A 627 5.86 4.16 -11.51
C PRO A 627 5.82 2.66 -11.86
N ASP A 628 5.23 2.31 -13.01
CA ASP A 628 5.16 0.92 -13.49
C ASP A 628 6.54 0.37 -13.90
N ALA A 629 7.40 1.21 -14.50
CA ALA A 629 8.76 0.85 -14.86
C ALA A 629 9.64 0.60 -13.62
N VAL A 630 9.50 1.44 -12.59
CA VAL A 630 10.16 1.24 -11.29
C VAL A 630 9.71 -0.08 -10.65
N ALA A 631 8.39 -0.30 -10.57
CA ALA A 631 7.85 -1.51 -9.96
C ALA A 631 8.33 -2.77 -10.69
N GLU A 632 8.35 -2.76 -12.02
CA GLU A 632 8.77 -3.93 -12.80
C GLU A 632 10.27 -4.22 -12.71
N LEU A 633 11.13 -3.19 -12.75
CA LEU A 633 12.56 -3.39 -12.52
C LEU A 633 12.81 -4.04 -11.16
N ARG A 634 12.14 -3.51 -10.13
CA ARG A 634 12.26 -4.02 -8.76
C ARG A 634 11.79 -5.47 -8.65
N GLU A 635 10.66 -5.82 -9.24
CA GLU A 635 10.14 -7.19 -9.27
C GLU A 635 11.12 -8.16 -9.97
N ALA A 636 11.72 -7.76 -11.10
CA ALA A 636 12.72 -8.56 -11.80
C ALA A 636 13.98 -8.81 -10.94
N VAL A 637 14.47 -7.77 -10.28
CA VAL A 637 15.60 -7.83 -9.33
C VAL A 637 15.26 -8.72 -8.13
N ASP A 638 14.05 -8.58 -7.60
CA ASP A 638 13.60 -9.38 -6.46
C ASP A 638 13.47 -10.86 -6.82
N PHE A 639 13.01 -11.21 -8.03
CA PHE A 639 13.04 -12.60 -8.52
C PHE A 639 14.46 -13.16 -8.58
N LEU A 640 15.40 -12.42 -9.17
CA LEU A 640 16.81 -12.83 -9.27
C LEU A 640 17.40 -13.08 -7.89
N ARG A 641 17.22 -12.15 -6.95
CA ARG A 641 17.75 -12.25 -5.58
C ARG A 641 17.06 -13.34 -4.77
N TYR A 642 15.74 -13.48 -4.90
CA TYR A 642 14.96 -14.50 -4.20
C TYR A 642 15.34 -15.91 -4.65
N TYR A 643 15.35 -16.18 -5.95
CA TYR A 643 15.70 -17.51 -6.44
C TYR A 643 17.19 -17.83 -6.30
N ALA A 644 18.08 -16.82 -6.29
CA ALA A 644 19.46 -17.02 -5.86
C ALA A 644 19.58 -17.43 -4.38
N ALA A 645 18.77 -16.85 -3.49
CA ALA A 645 18.77 -17.22 -2.08
C ALA A 645 18.18 -18.61 -1.85
N ARG A 646 17.22 -19.02 -2.69
CA ARG A 646 16.58 -20.35 -2.67
C ARG A 646 17.27 -21.40 -3.55
N ALA A 647 18.33 -21.01 -4.26
CA ALA A 647 19.14 -21.92 -5.06
C ALA A 647 19.96 -22.82 -4.14
N GLU A 648 19.29 -23.83 -3.59
CA GLU A 648 19.90 -24.99 -2.98
C GLU A 648 19.89 -26.10 -4.02
N ASP A 649 20.94 -26.94 -4.16
CA ASP A 649 20.64 -28.35 -4.41
C ASP A 649 21.75 -29.40 -4.35
N HIS A 650 21.27 -30.61 -4.04
CA HIS A 650 21.81 -31.92 -4.41
C HIS A 650 20.91 -32.69 -5.42
N ARG A 651 19.69 -32.22 -5.76
CA ARG A 651 18.77 -32.80 -6.76
C ARG A 651 19.05 -32.30 -8.19
N ALA A 652 18.80 -33.16 -9.17
CA ALA A 652 19.05 -32.87 -10.58
C ALA A 652 18.00 -31.92 -11.19
N PRO A 653 18.39 -31.06 -12.17
CA PRO A 653 17.46 -30.24 -12.94
C PRO A 653 16.49 -31.11 -13.76
N ALA A 654 15.37 -30.54 -14.19
CA ALA A 654 14.45 -31.21 -15.12
C ALA A 654 15.10 -31.46 -16.49
N GLY A 655 15.91 -30.53 -16.98
CA GLY A 655 16.62 -30.64 -18.26
C GLY A 655 16.58 -29.34 -19.06
N ARG A 656 15.98 -29.39 -20.26
CA ARG A 656 15.69 -28.22 -21.10
C ARG A 656 14.29 -27.68 -20.80
N PHE A 657 14.24 -26.45 -20.32
CA PHE A 657 13.00 -25.77 -19.95
C PHE A 657 12.67 -24.67 -20.96
N LEU A 658 11.43 -24.69 -21.46
CA LEU A 658 10.91 -23.63 -22.32
C LEU A 658 10.20 -22.59 -21.46
N CYS A 659 10.67 -21.34 -21.48
CA CYS A 659 10.04 -20.21 -20.79
C CYS A 659 9.35 -19.31 -21.81
N ILE A 660 8.02 -19.19 -21.73
CA ILE A 660 7.20 -18.34 -22.58
C ILE A 660 6.54 -17.27 -21.71
N SER A 661 6.88 -16.00 -21.98
CA SER A 661 6.48 -14.86 -21.16
C SER A 661 5.52 -13.91 -21.89
N PRO A 662 4.69 -13.15 -21.15
CA PRO A 662 3.74 -12.21 -21.72
C PRO A 662 4.37 -10.83 -21.96
N TRP A 663 3.67 -9.98 -22.70
CA TRP A 663 4.08 -8.61 -23.02
C TRP A 663 3.82 -7.60 -21.89
N ASN A 664 2.96 -7.94 -20.93
CA ASN A 664 2.49 -6.98 -19.92
C ASN A 664 3.41 -6.85 -18.70
N PHE A 665 4.26 -7.84 -18.46
CA PHE A 665 5.44 -7.77 -17.57
C PHE A 665 6.64 -8.33 -18.32
N PRO A 666 7.10 -7.60 -19.36
CA PRO A 666 8.04 -8.12 -20.33
C PRO A 666 9.47 -8.25 -19.78
N LEU A 667 9.75 -7.67 -18.61
CA LEU A 667 10.98 -7.87 -17.86
C LEU A 667 10.76 -8.76 -16.64
N ALA A 668 9.82 -8.43 -15.75
CA ALA A 668 9.72 -9.12 -14.45
C ALA A 668 9.33 -10.59 -14.56
N ILE A 669 8.23 -10.91 -15.26
CA ILE A 669 7.78 -12.31 -15.42
C ILE A 669 8.75 -13.09 -16.29
N PHE A 670 9.28 -12.46 -17.34
CA PHE A 670 10.32 -13.03 -18.20
C PHE A 670 11.55 -13.47 -17.37
N THR A 671 12.10 -12.55 -16.58
CA THR A 671 13.23 -12.81 -15.70
C THR A 671 12.88 -13.80 -14.58
N GLY A 672 11.68 -13.73 -14.01
CA GLY A 672 11.23 -14.65 -12.95
C GLY A 672 11.20 -16.11 -13.40
N GLN A 673 10.61 -16.40 -14.56
CA GLN A 673 10.61 -17.75 -15.14
C GLN A 673 12.03 -18.25 -15.45
N ILE A 674 12.84 -17.42 -16.11
CA ILE A 674 14.20 -17.78 -16.52
C ILE A 674 15.11 -18.00 -15.32
N SER A 675 15.12 -17.07 -14.38
CA SER A 675 15.98 -17.16 -13.18
C SER A 675 15.63 -18.36 -12.31
N SER A 676 14.35 -18.75 -12.24
CA SER A 676 13.93 -19.97 -11.54
C SER A 676 14.51 -21.23 -12.18
N ALA A 677 14.36 -21.36 -13.51
CA ALA A 677 14.87 -22.50 -14.25
C ALA A 677 16.41 -22.60 -14.16
N LEU A 678 17.10 -21.46 -14.30
CA LEU A 678 18.56 -21.39 -14.16
C LEU A 678 19.03 -21.67 -12.72
N ALA A 679 18.32 -21.17 -11.70
CA ALA A 679 18.63 -21.46 -10.30
C ALA A 679 18.56 -22.97 -10.03
N ALA A 680 17.58 -23.68 -10.60
CA ALA A 680 17.47 -25.13 -10.55
C ALA A 680 18.49 -25.89 -11.43
N GLY A 681 19.24 -25.20 -12.29
CA GLY A 681 20.30 -25.79 -13.14
C GLY A 681 19.84 -26.23 -14.54
N ASN A 682 18.66 -25.81 -15.00
CA ASN A 682 18.15 -26.16 -16.32
C ASN A 682 18.85 -25.37 -17.44
N ALA A 683 18.77 -25.90 -18.65
CA ALA A 683 18.97 -25.11 -19.87
C ALA A 683 17.65 -24.40 -20.20
N VAL A 684 17.69 -23.13 -20.59
CA VAL A 684 16.49 -22.34 -20.85
C VAL A 684 16.43 -21.91 -22.30
N LEU A 685 15.31 -22.24 -22.96
CA LEU A 685 14.91 -21.59 -24.21
C LEU A 685 13.84 -20.56 -23.88
N ALA A 686 14.17 -19.28 -24.05
CA ALA A 686 13.30 -18.16 -23.71
C ALA A 686 12.60 -17.63 -24.97
N LYS A 687 11.27 -17.66 -24.97
CA LYS A 687 10.42 -17.06 -26.02
C LYS A 687 9.61 -15.89 -25.41
N PRO A 688 10.00 -14.64 -25.65
CA PRO A 688 9.22 -13.49 -25.18
C PRO A 688 7.98 -13.27 -26.07
N ALA A 689 7.02 -12.49 -25.59
CA ALA A 689 5.91 -12.01 -26.42
C ALA A 689 6.42 -11.17 -27.60
N GLU A 690 5.76 -11.27 -28.77
CA GLU A 690 6.18 -10.56 -29.98
C GLU A 690 6.10 -9.03 -29.87
N GLN A 691 5.29 -8.50 -28.95
CA GLN A 691 5.15 -7.07 -28.72
C GLN A 691 6.35 -6.45 -27.98
N THR A 692 7.09 -7.24 -27.19
CA THR A 692 8.15 -6.73 -26.30
C THR A 692 9.48 -7.51 -26.40
N PRO A 693 10.05 -7.72 -27.60
CA PRO A 693 11.25 -8.53 -27.76
C PRO A 693 12.55 -7.79 -27.40
N LEU A 694 12.59 -6.45 -27.44
CA LEU A 694 13.82 -5.67 -27.25
C LEU A 694 14.24 -5.65 -25.77
N ILE A 695 13.30 -5.46 -24.84
CA ILE A 695 13.58 -5.58 -23.41
C ILE A 695 14.00 -6.99 -23.01
N ALA A 696 13.40 -8.02 -23.60
CA ALA A 696 13.79 -9.41 -23.39
C ALA A 696 15.22 -9.68 -23.91
N HIS A 697 15.58 -9.10 -25.06
CA HIS A 697 16.94 -9.16 -25.59
C HIS A 697 17.97 -8.49 -24.67
N LEU A 698 17.66 -7.30 -24.15
CA LEU A 698 18.52 -6.64 -23.16
C LEU A 698 18.66 -7.49 -21.89
N ALA A 699 17.55 -8.04 -21.38
CA ALA A 699 17.52 -8.90 -20.20
C ALA A 699 18.44 -10.13 -20.33
N VAL A 700 18.39 -10.83 -21.47
CA VAL A 700 19.28 -11.99 -21.75
C VAL A 700 20.72 -11.56 -21.96
N THR A 701 20.96 -10.42 -22.63
CA THR A 701 22.31 -9.85 -22.78
C THR A 701 22.96 -9.60 -21.42
N LEU A 702 22.21 -9.01 -20.47
CA LEU A 702 22.70 -8.76 -19.10
C LEU A 702 22.89 -10.05 -18.30
N LEU A 703 22.06 -11.08 -18.50
CA LEU A 703 22.27 -12.40 -17.88
C LEU A 703 23.56 -13.08 -18.39
N HIS A 704 23.86 -12.96 -19.68
CA HIS A 704 25.14 -13.43 -20.23
C HIS A 704 26.32 -12.61 -19.68
N GLU A 705 26.19 -11.29 -19.59
CA GLU A 705 27.21 -10.42 -18.97
C GLU A 705 27.45 -10.76 -17.49
N ALA A 706 26.39 -11.17 -16.78
CA ALA A 706 26.50 -11.65 -15.41
C ALA A 706 27.32 -12.94 -15.33
N GLY A 707 27.20 -13.84 -16.31
CA GLY A 707 27.97 -15.08 -16.43
C GLY A 707 27.15 -16.31 -16.79
N VAL A 708 25.87 -16.17 -17.15
CA VAL A 708 25.06 -17.30 -17.63
C VAL A 708 25.60 -17.76 -18.99
N PRO A 709 25.99 -19.03 -19.17
CA PRO A 709 26.51 -19.52 -20.45
C PRO A 709 25.46 -19.46 -21.58
N PRO A 710 25.85 -19.19 -22.83
CA PRO A 710 24.95 -19.26 -23.99
C PRO A 710 24.21 -20.60 -24.13
N GLU A 711 24.84 -21.71 -23.79
CA GLU A 711 24.24 -23.04 -23.87
C GLU A 711 23.17 -23.26 -22.79
N ALA A 712 23.24 -22.50 -21.69
CA ALA A 712 22.30 -22.57 -20.57
C ALA A 712 21.11 -21.61 -20.72
N LEU A 713 21.24 -20.55 -21.53
CA LEU A 713 20.16 -19.59 -21.79
C LEU A 713 20.23 -19.12 -23.24
N GLN A 714 19.15 -19.35 -23.99
CA GLN A 714 19.03 -18.90 -25.38
C GLN A 714 17.71 -18.16 -25.59
N LEU A 715 17.75 -17.08 -26.36
CA LEU A 715 16.60 -16.25 -26.69
C LEU A 715 16.12 -16.55 -28.12
N LEU A 716 14.83 -16.87 -28.27
CA LEU A 716 14.18 -17.17 -29.53
C LEU A 716 12.98 -16.23 -29.73
N PRO A 717 13.19 -14.97 -30.19
CA PRO A 717 12.11 -14.03 -30.46
C PRO A 717 11.23 -14.50 -31.62
N GLY A 718 9.94 -14.26 -31.54
CA GLY A 718 9.00 -14.62 -32.61
C GLY A 718 7.55 -14.55 -32.15
N ASP A 719 6.64 -14.92 -33.02
CA ASP A 719 5.21 -14.98 -32.73
C ASP A 719 4.81 -16.34 -32.11
N GLY A 720 3.50 -16.62 -32.07
CA GLY A 720 2.96 -17.90 -31.61
C GLY A 720 3.47 -19.12 -32.39
N ALA A 721 3.94 -18.97 -33.64
CA ALA A 721 4.45 -20.11 -34.42
C ALA A 721 5.79 -20.63 -33.88
N VAL A 722 6.68 -19.74 -33.44
CA VAL A 722 7.93 -20.12 -32.75
C VAL A 722 7.61 -20.86 -31.45
N GLY A 723 6.66 -20.34 -30.66
CA GLY A 723 6.20 -20.99 -29.44
C GLY A 723 5.62 -22.38 -29.71
N ALA A 724 4.76 -22.51 -30.72
CA ALA A 724 4.15 -23.78 -31.12
C ALA A 724 5.21 -24.81 -31.55
N ALA A 725 6.18 -24.41 -32.38
CA ALA A 725 7.28 -25.27 -32.83
C ALA A 725 8.12 -25.80 -31.65
N LEU A 726 8.42 -24.94 -30.67
CA LEU A 726 9.14 -25.34 -29.46
C LEU A 726 8.33 -26.31 -28.61
N THR A 727 7.03 -26.06 -28.41
CA THR A 727 6.15 -26.95 -27.63
C THR A 727 5.82 -28.28 -28.33
N ALA A 728 6.09 -28.38 -29.63
CA ALA A 728 5.95 -29.62 -30.40
C ALA A 728 7.25 -30.43 -30.46
N SER A 729 8.33 -29.94 -29.83
CA SER A 729 9.61 -30.65 -29.75
C SER A 729 9.64 -31.62 -28.58
N GLY A 730 9.94 -32.90 -28.86
CA GLY A 730 10.18 -33.91 -27.82
C GLY A 730 11.52 -33.76 -27.08
N GLN A 731 12.34 -32.75 -27.43
CA GLN A 731 13.60 -32.46 -26.73
C GLN A 731 13.42 -31.58 -25.48
N ILE A 732 12.24 -30.99 -25.29
CA ILE A 732 11.90 -30.13 -24.14
C ILE A 732 11.40 -31.00 -22.98
N ASP A 733 11.94 -30.75 -21.79
CA ASP A 733 11.66 -31.53 -20.58
C ASP A 733 10.60 -30.87 -19.68
N GLY A 734 10.34 -29.57 -19.87
CA GLY A 734 9.29 -28.83 -19.15
C GLY A 734 9.00 -27.44 -19.74
N VAL A 735 7.85 -26.87 -19.39
CA VAL A 735 7.39 -25.57 -19.87
C VAL A 735 6.93 -24.69 -18.71
N ALA A 736 7.44 -23.46 -18.66
CA ALA A 736 6.88 -22.38 -17.86
C ALA A 736 6.23 -21.36 -18.80
N PHE A 737 4.93 -21.17 -18.66
CA PHE A 737 4.11 -20.30 -19.50
C PHE A 737 3.37 -19.29 -18.63
N THR A 738 3.34 -18.04 -19.08
CA THR A 738 2.43 -17.04 -18.54
C THR A 738 1.73 -16.29 -19.68
N GLY A 739 0.40 -16.28 -19.68
CA GLY A 739 -0.41 -15.68 -20.76
C GLY A 739 -1.88 -16.08 -20.69
N SER A 740 -2.57 -16.14 -21.83
CA SER A 740 -4.01 -16.46 -21.83
C SER A 740 -4.30 -17.94 -21.51
N THR A 741 -5.44 -18.21 -20.90
CA THR A 741 -5.93 -19.57 -20.64
C THR A 741 -6.06 -20.38 -21.94
N GLU A 742 -6.52 -19.75 -23.03
CA GLU A 742 -6.63 -20.41 -24.35
C GLU A 742 -5.27 -20.91 -24.86
N THR A 743 -4.23 -20.08 -24.76
CA THR A 743 -2.88 -20.47 -25.19
C THR A 743 -2.29 -21.54 -24.26
N ALA A 744 -2.50 -21.46 -22.95
CA ALA A 744 -2.07 -22.49 -22.02
C ALA A 744 -2.68 -23.87 -22.34
N LEU A 745 -3.96 -23.92 -22.73
CA LEU A 745 -4.63 -25.15 -23.16
C LEU A 745 -4.04 -25.73 -24.44
N LYS A 746 -3.68 -24.87 -25.42
CA LYS A 746 -2.98 -25.29 -26.65
C LYS A 746 -1.59 -25.87 -26.35
N ILE A 747 -0.83 -25.20 -25.47
CA ILE A 747 0.48 -25.69 -25.00
C ILE A 747 0.33 -27.04 -24.33
N ARG A 748 -0.61 -27.19 -23.39
CA ARG A 748 -0.90 -28.46 -22.71
C ARG A 748 -1.21 -29.59 -23.70
N ALA A 749 -2.02 -29.32 -24.71
CA ALA A 749 -2.35 -30.31 -25.74
C ALA A 749 -1.12 -30.73 -26.55
N SER A 750 -0.26 -29.77 -26.92
CA SER A 750 1.00 -30.05 -27.62
C SER A 750 1.95 -30.88 -26.75
N MET A 751 2.13 -30.51 -25.48
CA MET A 751 2.98 -31.25 -24.55
C MET A 751 2.52 -32.70 -24.38
N ALA A 752 1.22 -32.93 -24.24
CA ALA A 752 0.65 -34.29 -24.11
C ALA A 752 0.88 -35.16 -25.35
N GLU A 753 1.05 -34.56 -26.52
CA GLU A 753 1.33 -35.27 -27.76
C GLU A 753 2.82 -35.54 -27.98
N HIS A 754 3.68 -34.59 -27.62
CA HIS A 754 5.08 -34.58 -28.07
C HIS A 754 6.12 -34.81 -26.97
N MET A 755 5.85 -34.40 -25.74
CA MET A 755 6.82 -34.47 -24.62
C MET A 755 6.67 -35.76 -23.81
N ALA A 756 7.59 -35.96 -22.85
CA ALA A 756 7.49 -37.07 -21.90
C ALA A 756 6.19 -36.96 -21.07
N PRO A 757 5.44 -38.06 -20.86
CA PRO A 757 4.30 -38.05 -19.96
C PRO A 757 4.70 -37.63 -18.55
N GLY A 758 4.09 -36.56 -18.04
CA GLY A 758 4.42 -35.97 -16.75
C GLY A 758 5.49 -34.87 -16.78
N ALA A 759 5.95 -34.45 -17.97
CA ALA A 759 6.75 -33.23 -18.13
C ALA A 759 6.12 -32.05 -17.38
N PRO A 760 6.88 -31.28 -16.58
CA PRO A 760 6.33 -30.19 -15.81
C PRO A 760 5.75 -29.09 -16.71
N LEU A 761 4.50 -28.72 -16.43
CA LEU A 761 3.87 -27.50 -16.92
C LEU A 761 3.60 -26.60 -15.73
N ILE A 762 4.13 -25.38 -15.78
CA ILE A 762 3.72 -24.25 -14.95
C ILE A 762 3.00 -23.30 -15.89
N ALA A 763 1.70 -23.14 -15.72
CA ALA A 763 0.89 -22.23 -16.54
C ALA A 763 0.17 -21.24 -15.61
N GLU A 764 0.64 -19.99 -15.59
CA GLU A 764 -0.01 -18.88 -14.91
C GLU A 764 -0.83 -18.09 -15.94
N THR A 765 -2.11 -17.86 -15.66
CA THR A 765 -3.03 -17.28 -16.65
C THR A 765 -3.88 -16.13 -16.09
N GLY A 766 -4.96 -15.76 -16.77
CA GLY A 766 -5.78 -14.59 -16.43
C GLY A 766 -6.70 -14.80 -15.23
N GLY A 767 -7.50 -13.77 -14.92
CA GLY A 767 -8.47 -13.80 -13.83
C GLY A 767 -9.66 -12.87 -14.07
N LEU A 768 -10.83 -13.30 -13.60
CA LEU A 768 -11.98 -12.42 -13.39
C LEU A 768 -11.93 -11.88 -11.95
N ASN A 769 -10.95 -11.02 -11.68
CA ASN A 769 -10.67 -10.58 -10.32
C ASN A 769 -11.77 -9.65 -9.79
N ALA A 770 -12.23 -9.91 -8.57
CA ALA A 770 -13.29 -9.16 -7.94
C ALA A 770 -12.80 -8.39 -6.71
N MET A 771 -13.50 -7.30 -6.38
CA MET A 771 -13.35 -6.60 -5.10
C MET A 771 -14.72 -6.37 -4.47
N ILE A 772 -14.85 -6.66 -3.18
CA ILE A 772 -16.06 -6.34 -2.39
C ILE A 772 -15.79 -5.12 -1.51
N VAL A 773 -16.68 -4.13 -1.59
CA VAL A 773 -16.67 -2.93 -0.74
C VAL A 773 -17.99 -2.87 0.02
N ASP A 774 -17.91 -2.99 1.35
CA ASP A 774 -19.06 -2.84 2.21
C ASP A 774 -19.23 -1.41 2.76
N SER A 775 -20.30 -1.18 3.51
CA SER A 775 -20.64 0.14 4.05
C SER A 775 -19.75 0.63 5.20
N THR A 776 -18.83 -0.20 5.70
CA THR A 776 -17.85 0.16 6.74
C THR A 776 -16.54 0.69 6.16
N ALA A 777 -16.25 0.38 4.90
CA ALA A 777 -15.06 0.86 4.20
C ALA A 777 -14.96 2.39 4.20
N LEU A 778 -13.75 2.93 4.29
CA LEU A 778 -13.53 4.37 4.08
C LEU A 778 -13.55 4.66 2.56
N PRO A 779 -14.54 5.41 2.03
CA PRO A 779 -14.68 5.59 0.59
C PRO A 779 -13.43 6.15 -0.09
N GLU A 780 -12.73 7.08 0.56
CA GLU A 780 -11.54 7.73 0.03
C GLU A 780 -10.33 6.79 -0.12
N GLN A 781 -10.22 5.76 0.73
CA GLN A 781 -9.21 4.71 0.63
C GLN A 781 -9.62 3.66 -0.40
N ALA A 782 -10.88 3.20 -0.35
CA ALA A 782 -11.39 2.22 -1.28
C ALA A 782 -11.36 2.72 -2.73
N VAL A 783 -11.78 3.96 -3.00
CA VAL A 783 -11.71 4.58 -4.34
C VAL A 783 -10.27 4.66 -4.84
N GLN A 784 -9.31 5.07 -4.00
CA GLN A 784 -7.89 5.09 -4.35
C GLN A 784 -7.41 3.68 -4.76
N ALA A 785 -7.71 2.67 -3.93
CA ALA A 785 -7.35 1.28 -4.21
C ALA A 785 -7.99 0.74 -5.50
N ILE A 786 -9.23 1.13 -5.80
CA ILE A 786 -9.94 0.76 -7.04
C ILE A 786 -9.33 1.42 -8.26
N ILE A 787 -9.01 2.72 -8.20
CA ILE A 787 -8.36 3.44 -9.29
C ILE A 787 -7.03 2.77 -9.65
N GLU A 788 -6.21 2.48 -8.65
CA GLU A 788 -4.95 1.76 -8.82
C GLU A 788 -5.20 0.36 -9.40
N SER A 789 -6.07 -0.43 -8.78
CA SER A 789 -6.29 -1.83 -9.16
C SER A 789 -6.92 -2.01 -10.55
N ALA A 790 -7.83 -1.12 -10.96
CA ALA A 790 -8.56 -1.26 -12.22
C ALA A 790 -7.84 -0.61 -13.41
N PHE A 791 -7.14 0.51 -13.17
CA PHE A 791 -6.68 1.37 -14.26
C PHE A 791 -5.17 1.47 -14.38
N GLN A 792 -4.38 1.28 -13.31
CA GLN A 792 -2.92 1.32 -13.41
C GLN A 792 -2.41 0.36 -14.51
N SER A 793 -1.39 0.78 -15.27
CA SER A 793 -0.91 0.08 -16.48
C SER A 793 -1.99 -0.10 -17.56
N ALA A 794 -2.95 0.83 -17.65
CA ALA A 794 -4.14 0.72 -18.48
C ALA A 794 -4.95 -0.57 -18.22
N GLY A 795 -4.98 -1.06 -16.98
CA GLY A 795 -5.67 -2.30 -16.60
C GLY A 795 -5.04 -3.57 -17.19
N GLN A 796 -3.82 -3.49 -17.74
CA GLN A 796 -3.12 -4.62 -18.38
C GLN A 796 -2.31 -5.45 -17.38
N ARG A 797 -2.86 -5.68 -16.19
CA ARG A 797 -2.29 -6.59 -15.18
C ARG A 797 -3.21 -7.78 -15.05
N CYS A 798 -2.65 -8.99 -14.95
CA CYS A 798 -3.45 -10.18 -14.65
C CYS A 798 -4.18 -10.05 -13.30
N SER A 799 -3.63 -9.26 -12.36
CA SER A 799 -4.22 -8.92 -11.06
C SER A 799 -5.21 -7.75 -11.06
N ALA A 800 -5.44 -7.10 -12.21
CA ALA A 800 -6.28 -5.90 -12.26
C ALA A 800 -7.73 -6.21 -11.89
N LEU A 801 -8.37 -5.26 -11.21
CA LEU A 801 -9.77 -5.36 -10.78
C LEU A 801 -10.70 -5.33 -11.99
N ARG A 802 -11.48 -6.40 -12.18
CA ARG A 802 -12.43 -6.56 -13.30
C ARG A 802 -13.87 -6.31 -12.88
N CYS A 803 -14.25 -6.77 -11.69
CA CYS A 803 -15.61 -6.66 -11.16
C CYS A 803 -15.62 -6.11 -9.73
N LEU A 804 -16.13 -4.91 -9.55
CA LEU A 804 -16.34 -4.29 -8.24
C LEU A 804 -17.78 -4.56 -7.76
N TYR A 805 -17.92 -5.17 -6.59
CA TYR A 805 -19.16 -5.27 -5.86
C TYR A 805 -19.21 -4.17 -4.79
N VAL A 806 -20.17 -3.25 -4.90
CA VAL A 806 -20.39 -2.20 -3.90
C VAL A 806 -21.70 -2.44 -3.18
N GLN A 807 -21.70 -2.36 -1.85
CA GLN A 807 -22.92 -2.49 -1.07
C GLN A 807 -23.91 -1.37 -1.45
N ALA A 808 -25.16 -1.75 -1.70
CA ALA A 808 -26.19 -0.87 -2.26
C ALA A 808 -26.40 0.41 -1.43
N ASP A 809 -26.24 0.33 -0.11
CA ASP A 809 -26.46 1.44 0.82
C ASP A 809 -25.47 2.61 0.65
N ILE A 810 -24.30 2.38 0.05
CA ILE A 810 -23.27 3.41 -0.19
C ILE A 810 -23.02 3.68 -1.69
N ALA A 811 -23.58 2.84 -2.57
CA ALA A 811 -23.17 2.74 -3.97
C ALA A 811 -23.23 4.07 -4.73
N ASP A 812 -24.29 4.86 -4.59
CA ASP A 812 -24.47 6.06 -5.43
C ASP A 812 -23.43 7.15 -5.11
N SER A 813 -23.26 7.50 -3.83
CA SER A 813 -22.22 8.47 -3.42
C SER A 813 -20.81 7.94 -3.65
N PHE A 814 -20.62 6.63 -3.50
CA PHE A 814 -19.34 5.98 -3.76
C PHE A 814 -18.95 6.06 -5.24
N LEU A 815 -19.90 5.77 -6.13
CA LEU A 815 -19.69 5.84 -7.57
C LEU A 815 -19.51 7.29 -8.05
N GLU A 816 -20.15 8.27 -7.42
CA GLU A 816 -19.87 9.69 -7.70
C GLU A 816 -18.40 10.04 -7.41
N MET A 817 -17.88 9.62 -6.25
CA MET A 817 -16.48 9.82 -5.89
C MET A 817 -15.53 9.09 -6.84
N LEU A 818 -15.85 7.84 -7.19
CA LEU A 818 -15.05 7.04 -8.13
C LEU A 818 -14.95 7.73 -9.50
N LYS A 819 -16.08 8.19 -10.06
CA LYS A 819 -16.12 8.89 -11.35
C LYS A 819 -15.32 10.19 -11.31
N GLY A 820 -15.47 10.98 -10.25
CA GLY A 820 -14.68 12.21 -10.09
C GLY A 820 -13.18 11.96 -9.89
N ALA A 821 -12.80 10.84 -9.28
CA ALA A 821 -11.40 10.43 -9.17
C ALA A 821 -10.84 9.98 -10.53
N MET A 822 -11.64 9.27 -11.34
CA MET A 822 -11.28 8.95 -12.72
C MET A 822 -11.03 10.22 -13.56
N ASP A 823 -11.88 11.24 -13.42
CA ASP A 823 -11.74 12.53 -14.13
C ASP A 823 -10.44 13.27 -13.78
N ALA A 824 -9.82 12.93 -12.63
CA ALA A 824 -8.55 13.49 -12.22
C ALA A 824 -7.32 12.79 -12.83
N LEU A 825 -7.50 11.67 -13.52
CA LEU A 825 -6.44 10.92 -14.20
C LEU A 825 -6.04 11.59 -15.52
N ARG A 826 -4.76 11.47 -15.88
CA ARG A 826 -4.19 11.96 -17.13
C ARG A 826 -3.58 10.81 -17.94
N PRO A 827 -4.35 10.23 -18.87
CA PRO A 827 -3.79 9.36 -19.89
C PRO A 827 -2.85 10.15 -20.80
N GLY A 828 -1.67 9.61 -21.09
CA GLY A 828 -0.67 10.32 -21.89
C GLY A 828 0.59 9.52 -22.16
N ASP A 829 1.59 10.19 -22.72
CA ASP A 829 2.90 9.59 -23.03
C ASP A 829 3.55 9.03 -21.74
N PRO A 830 3.79 7.71 -21.66
CA PRO A 830 4.39 7.07 -20.49
C PRO A 830 5.79 7.59 -20.14
N TRP A 831 6.48 8.25 -21.07
CA TRP A 831 7.76 8.89 -20.79
C TRP A 831 7.64 10.02 -19.75
N ALA A 832 6.49 10.70 -19.69
CA ALA A 832 6.31 11.82 -18.80
C ALA A 832 5.84 11.36 -17.41
N LEU A 833 6.48 11.84 -16.34
CA LEU A 833 6.05 11.58 -14.95
C LEU A 833 4.59 11.98 -14.72
N THR A 834 4.12 12.94 -15.51
CA THR A 834 2.77 13.45 -15.53
C THR A 834 1.72 12.41 -15.97
N SER A 835 2.10 11.37 -16.72
CA SER A 835 1.14 10.37 -17.21
C SER A 835 0.76 9.37 -16.12
N ASP A 836 -0.53 9.26 -15.83
CA ASP A 836 -1.07 8.27 -14.89
C ASP A 836 -1.32 6.91 -15.56
N LEU A 837 -1.54 6.94 -16.88
CA LEU A 837 -2.01 5.80 -17.66
C LEU A 837 -1.35 5.84 -19.05
N GLY A 838 -0.65 4.75 -19.38
CA GLY A 838 -0.10 4.51 -20.71
C GLY A 838 -1.15 4.00 -21.73
N PRO A 839 -0.72 3.67 -22.95
CA PRO A 839 -1.56 3.03 -23.97
C PRO A 839 -1.83 1.56 -23.62
N VAL A 840 -2.78 0.94 -24.33
CA VAL A 840 -2.80 -0.52 -24.47
C VAL A 840 -1.78 -0.98 -25.50
N ILE A 841 -1.36 -2.25 -25.43
CA ILE A 841 -0.14 -2.71 -26.11
C ILE A 841 -0.19 -2.63 -27.65
N ASP A 842 -1.34 -2.88 -28.26
CA ASP A 842 -1.47 -2.91 -29.72
C ASP A 842 -2.88 -2.54 -30.21
N ALA A 843 -3.03 -2.50 -31.54
CA ALA A 843 -4.28 -2.17 -32.19
C ALA A 843 -5.38 -3.23 -31.99
N GLU A 844 -5.01 -4.50 -31.83
CA GLU A 844 -5.96 -5.60 -31.63
C GLU A 844 -6.58 -5.50 -30.23
N ALA A 845 -5.76 -5.36 -29.20
CA ALA A 845 -6.19 -5.11 -27.83
C ALA A 845 -7.10 -3.88 -27.77
N ARG A 846 -6.67 -2.76 -28.39
CA ARG A 846 -7.47 -1.52 -28.43
C ARG A 846 -8.84 -1.75 -29.05
N THR A 847 -8.91 -2.43 -30.20
CA THR A 847 -10.17 -2.68 -30.91
C THR A 847 -11.09 -3.57 -30.08
N GLY A 848 -10.59 -4.68 -29.56
CA GLY A 848 -11.38 -5.61 -28.76
C GLY A 848 -11.94 -4.98 -27.48
N ILE A 849 -11.19 -4.08 -26.84
CA ILE A 849 -11.68 -3.34 -25.67
C ILE A 849 -12.74 -2.30 -26.07
N LEU A 850 -12.49 -1.51 -27.12
CA LEU A 850 -13.43 -0.48 -27.57
C LEU A 850 -14.76 -1.07 -28.05
N ASP A 851 -14.73 -2.24 -28.70
CA ASP A 851 -15.93 -2.94 -29.14
C ASP A 851 -16.78 -3.41 -27.95
N HIS A 852 -16.14 -3.93 -26.89
CA HIS A 852 -16.82 -4.28 -25.63
C HIS A 852 -17.49 -3.06 -24.97
N VAL A 853 -16.77 -1.94 -24.91
CA VAL A 853 -17.28 -0.68 -24.35
C VAL A 853 -18.43 -0.13 -25.19
N ALA A 854 -18.32 -0.16 -26.52
CA ALA A 854 -19.36 0.32 -27.43
C ALA A 854 -20.64 -0.52 -27.33
N LEU A 855 -20.52 -1.83 -27.10
CA LEU A 855 -21.68 -2.69 -26.84
C LEU A 855 -22.37 -2.29 -25.52
N ALA A 856 -21.61 -2.12 -24.43
CA ALA A 856 -22.17 -1.67 -23.16
C ALA A 856 -22.82 -0.26 -23.23
N GLU A 857 -22.23 0.65 -24.00
CA GLU A 857 -22.80 1.98 -24.25
C GLU A 857 -24.14 1.89 -25.01
N LYS A 858 -24.21 1.03 -26.03
CA LYS A 858 -25.46 0.77 -26.77
C LYS A 858 -26.54 0.15 -25.89
N ASP A 859 -26.16 -0.71 -24.94
CA ASP A 859 -27.08 -1.34 -23.98
C ASP A 859 -27.49 -0.41 -22.83
N GLY A 860 -26.94 0.82 -22.76
CA GLY A 860 -27.22 1.78 -21.69
C GLY A 860 -26.51 1.48 -20.37
N ARG A 861 -25.50 0.59 -20.38
CA ARG A 861 -24.76 0.13 -19.18
C ARG A 861 -23.49 0.95 -18.89
N LEU A 862 -23.03 1.78 -19.82
CA LEU A 862 -21.84 2.61 -19.61
C LEU A 862 -22.13 3.74 -18.59
N LEU A 863 -21.51 3.67 -17.40
CA LEU A 863 -21.71 4.63 -16.32
C LEU A 863 -20.79 5.86 -16.40
N HIS A 864 -19.58 5.68 -16.91
CA HIS A 864 -18.57 6.74 -17.04
C HIS A 864 -17.45 6.33 -18.00
N ARG A 865 -16.84 7.31 -18.68
CA ARG A 865 -15.66 7.11 -19.54
C ARG A 865 -14.86 8.41 -19.60
N ILE A 866 -13.57 8.35 -19.34
CA ILE A 866 -12.69 9.51 -19.51
C ILE A 866 -12.14 9.58 -20.93
N GLN A 867 -11.78 10.79 -21.39
CA GLN A 867 -11.15 10.97 -22.69
C GLN A 867 -9.69 10.50 -22.66
N SER A 868 -9.22 9.98 -23.79
CA SER A 868 -7.83 9.57 -23.97
C SER A 868 -7.23 10.20 -25.24
N PRO A 869 -5.89 10.25 -25.37
CA PRO A 869 -5.25 10.72 -26.59
C PRO A 869 -5.77 10.02 -27.85
N TYR A 870 -5.84 10.76 -28.96
CA TYR A 870 -6.25 10.23 -30.28
C TYR A 870 -5.15 9.47 -31.01
N THR A 871 -3.88 9.81 -30.73
CA THR A 871 -2.70 9.19 -31.32
C THR A 871 -2.18 8.08 -30.40
N GLY A 872 -1.70 6.98 -30.99
CA GLY A 872 -1.30 5.79 -30.26
C GLY A 872 -2.49 4.86 -29.94
N HIS A 873 -2.22 3.81 -29.19
CA HIS A 873 -3.18 2.78 -28.83
C HIS A 873 -3.82 3.05 -27.47
N PHE A 874 -4.39 4.24 -27.26
CA PHE A 874 -5.04 4.56 -25.98
C PHE A 874 -6.51 4.12 -25.94
N VAL A 875 -6.92 3.71 -24.74
CA VAL A 875 -8.31 3.51 -24.33
C VAL A 875 -8.54 4.26 -23.02
N GLY A 876 -9.56 5.11 -22.98
CA GLY A 876 -9.92 5.83 -21.76
C GLY A 876 -10.54 4.88 -20.72
N PRO A 877 -10.10 4.94 -19.44
CA PRO A 877 -10.78 4.30 -18.33
C PRO A 877 -12.29 4.45 -18.37
N CYS A 878 -13.00 3.34 -18.17
CA CYS A 878 -14.45 3.31 -18.18
C CYS A 878 -15.04 2.41 -17.10
N VAL A 879 -16.30 2.71 -16.74
CA VAL A 879 -17.08 1.97 -15.76
C VAL A 879 -18.36 1.49 -16.43
N ILE A 880 -18.64 0.19 -16.33
CA ILE A 880 -19.81 -0.47 -16.91
C ILE A 880 -20.64 -1.10 -15.77
N GLU A 881 -21.94 -0.85 -15.74
CA GLU A 881 -22.87 -1.51 -14.82
C GLU A 881 -23.23 -2.92 -15.32
N ILE A 882 -23.23 -3.88 -14.41
CA ILE A 882 -23.66 -5.28 -14.61
C ILE A 882 -24.44 -5.75 -13.38
N ASP A 883 -25.25 -6.80 -13.51
CA ASP A 883 -26.00 -7.39 -12.38
C ASP A 883 -25.07 -8.20 -11.45
N GLY A 884 -24.00 -8.77 -12.01
CA GLY A 884 -23.00 -9.54 -11.27
C GLY A 884 -21.94 -10.15 -12.19
N ILE A 885 -20.88 -10.68 -11.61
CA ILE A 885 -19.71 -11.22 -12.31
C ILE A 885 -20.06 -12.34 -13.31
N ALA A 886 -21.19 -13.03 -13.12
CA ALA A 886 -21.69 -14.06 -14.02
C ALA A 886 -22.02 -13.55 -15.44
N GLU A 887 -22.19 -12.24 -15.65
CA GLU A 887 -22.31 -11.65 -16.99
C GLU A 887 -20.98 -11.58 -17.76
N LEU A 888 -19.85 -11.78 -17.08
CA LEU A 888 -18.52 -11.72 -17.70
C LEU A 888 -18.12 -13.11 -18.20
N GLU A 889 -18.29 -13.33 -19.51
CA GLU A 889 -17.89 -14.60 -20.14
C GLU A 889 -16.37 -14.78 -20.25
N ARG A 890 -15.63 -13.67 -20.28
CA ARG A 890 -14.18 -13.66 -20.48
C ARG A 890 -13.54 -12.42 -19.86
N GLU A 891 -12.23 -12.49 -19.64
CA GLU A 891 -11.46 -11.32 -19.22
C GLU A 891 -11.41 -10.24 -20.31
N ILE A 892 -11.64 -8.99 -19.92
CA ILE A 892 -11.39 -7.80 -20.73
C ILE A 892 -10.09 -7.17 -20.24
N PHE A 893 -9.01 -7.40 -20.98
CA PHE A 893 -7.64 -7.02 -20.58
C PHE A 893 -7.32 -5.56 -20.89
N GLY A 894 -8.01 -4.64 -20.22
CA GLY A 894 -7.89 -3.19 -20.43
C GLY A 894 -8.46 -2.37 -19.28
N PRO A 895 -8.54 -1.03 -19.42
CA PRO A 895 -8.97 -0.15 -18.34
C PRO A 895 -10.51 -0.08 -18.26
N VAL A 896 -11.14 -1.24 -18.05
CA VAL A 896 -12.59 -1.44 -17.99
C VAL A 896 -12.95 -2.02 -16.63
N LEU A 897 -13.64 -1.24 -15.81
CA LEU A 897 -14.17 -1.68 -14.53
C LEU A 897 -15.64 -2.01 -14.67
N HIS A 898 -16.04 -3.23 -14.33
CA HIS A 898 -17.44 -3.57 -14.20
C HIS A 898 -17.89 -3.38 -12.75
N VAL A 899 -19.12 -2.90 -12.54
CA VAL A 899 -19.67 -2.63 -11.21
C VAL A 899 -20.99 -3.34 -11.06
N ALA A 900 -21.12 -4.09 -9.97
CA ALA A 900 -22.36 -4.67 -9.49
C ALA A 900 -22.70 -4.13 -8.09
N ARG A 901 -23.99 -4.08 -7.77
CA ARG A 901 -24.49 -3.71 -6.44
C ARG A 901 -24.95 -4.97 -5.70
N PHE A 902 -24.75 -5.04 -4.39
CA PHE A 902 -25.26 -6.14 -3.56
C PHE A 902 -25.86 -5.62 -2.25
N LYS A 903 -26.82 -6.34 -1.65
CA LYS A 903 -27.29 -6.05 -0.29
C LYS A 903 -26.36 -6.69 0.74
N ALA A 904 -26.24 -6.11 1.94
CA ALA A 904 -25.42 -6.68 3.02
C ALA A 904 -25.69 -8.17 3.26
N SER A 905 -26.96 -8.59 3.25
CA SER A 905 -27.40 -9.99 3.42
C SER A 905 -27.07 -10.94 2.25
N GLU A 906 -26.50 -10.43 1.16
CA GLU A 906 -26.21 -11.19 -0.07
C GLU A 906 -24.71 -11.44 -0.27
N ILE A 907 -23.86 -11.08 0.70
CA ILE A 907 -22.39 -11.23 0.59
C ILE A 907 -21.97 -12.68 0.25
N ASP A 908 -22.62 -13.68 0.84
CA ASP A 908 -22.33 -15.09 0.56
C ASP A 908 -22.68 -15.50 -0.88
N LYS A 909 -23.75 -14.93 -1.44
CA LYS A 909 -24.12 -15.16 -2.84
C LYS A 909 -23.11 -14.51 -3.79
N VAL A 910 -22.55 -13.36 -3.39
CA VAL A 910 -21.48 -12.70 -4.15
C VAL A 910 -20.22 -13.56 -4.15
N ILE A 911 -19.84 -14.12 -2.99
CA ILE A 911 -18.70 -15.04 -2.88
C ILE A 911 -18.92 -16.28 -3.75
N GLU A 912 -20.10 -16.90 -3.67
CA GLU A 912 -20.48 -18.05 -4.50
C GLU A 912 -20.36 -17.72 -5.99
N ALA A 913 -20.93 -16.60 -6.44
CA ALA A 913 -20.85 -16.17 -7.84
C ALA A 913 -19.41 -15.90 -8.31
N ILE A 914 -18.53 -15.40 -7.43
CA ILE A 914 -17.10 -15.20 -7.75
C ILE A 914 -16.42 -16.56 -7.94
N ASN A 915 -16.61 -17.50 -7.01
CA ASN A 915 -16.01 -18.84 -7.08
C ASN A 915 -16.53 -19.63 -8.29
N GLU A 916 -17.81 -19.49 -8.65
CA GLU A 916 -18.44 -20.14 -9.80
C GLU A 916 -17.83 -19.75 -11.16
N THR A 917 -17.13 -18.61 -11.24
CA THR A 917 -16.40 -18.25 -12.47
C THR A 917 -15.30 -19.25 -12.82
N GLY A 918 -14.84 -20.04 -11.85
CA GLY A 918 -13.73 -20.98 -11.98
C GLY A 918 -12.35 -20.32 -12.04
N TYR A 919 -12.28 -18.98 -12.08
CA TYR A 919 -11.05 -18.22 -11.89
C TYR A 919 -10.76 -18.01 -10.40
N GLY A 920 -9.52 -17.73 -10.05
CA GLY A 920 -9.10 -17.57 -8.66
C GLY A 920 -7.71 -16.96 -8.53
N LEU A 921 -7.48 -15.79 -9.16
CA LEU A 921 -6.17 -15.12 -9.16
C LEU A 921 -6.05 -14.09 -8.03
N THR A 922 -6.66 -12.90 -8.17
CA THR A 922 -6.69 -11.89 -7.11
C THR A 922 -8.11 -11.57 -6.64
N PHE A 923 -8.22 -11.24 -5.35
CA PHE A 923 -9.45 -10.78 -4.74
C PHE A 923 -9.18 -9.63 -3.76
N GLY A 924 -10.03 -8.60 -3.77
CA GLY A 924 -9.96 -7.45 -2.89
C GLY A 924 -11.14 -7.39 -1.90
N LEU A 925 -10.89 -6.96 -0.68
CA LEU A 925 -11.92 -6.70 0.33
C LEU A 925 -11.67 -5.37 1.02
N GLN A 926 -12.69 -4.52 1.08
CA GLN A 926 -12.67 -3.27 1.84
C GLN A 926 -13.74 -3.35 2.94
N THR A 927 -13.30 -3.53 4.19
CA THR A 927 -14.16 -3.66 5.38
C THR A 927 -13.39 -3.39 6.67
N ARG A 928 -14.09 -2.96 7.72
CA ARG A 928 -13.56 -2.75 9.08
C ARG A 928 -14.03 -3.80 10.09
N ILE A 929 -14.77 -4.82 9.63
CA ILE A 929 -15.29 -5.90 10.47
C ILE A 929 -14.33 -7.08 10.36
N ASP A 930 -13.70 -7.48 11.47
CA ASP A 930 -12.62 -8.47 11.44
C ASP A 930 -13.17 -9.88 11.17
N ASP A 931 -14.32 -10.22 11.77
CA ASP A 931 -15.07 -11.46 11.51
C ASP A 931 -15.44 -11.58 10.02
N ARG A 932 -15.75 -10.46 9.36
CA ARG A 932 -16.03 -10.43 7.92
C ARG A 932 -14.77 -10.63 7.11
N VAL A 933 -13.63 -10.06 7.52
CA VAL A 933 -12.34 -10.35 6.90
C VAL A 933 -12.05 -11.85 6.98
N GLN A 934 -12.20 -12.45 8.15
CA GLN A 934 -11.99 -13.88 8.34
C GLN A 934 -12.93 -14.71 7.46
N HIS A 935 -14.25 -14.50 7.58
CA HIS A 935 -15.27 -15.23 6.82
C HIS A 935 -15.03 -15.17 5.31
N VAL A 936 -14.84 -13.97 4.76
CA VAL A 936 -14.66 -13.79 3.31
C VAL A 936 -13.33 -14.41 2.86
N THR A 937 -12.24 -14.23 3.60
CA THR A 937 -10.92 -14.78 3.21
C THR A 937 -10.84 -16.30 3.31
N GLU A 938 -11.65 -16.93 4.17
CA GLU A 938 -11.78 -18.39 4.26
C GLU A 938 -12.70 -18.96 3.17
N ALA A 939 -13.72 -18.21 2.73
CA ALA A 939 -14.71 -18.66 1.77
C ALA A 939 -14.36 -18.40 0.29
N VAL A 940 -13.61 -17.35 -0.02
CA VAL A 940 -13.22 -17.02 -1.40
C VAL A 940 -12.13 -17.97 -1.91
N GLU A 941 -12.30 -18.46 -3.14
CA GLU A 941 -11.34 -19.32 -3.83
C GLU A 941 -10.43 -18.48 -4.74
N ALA A 942 -9.50 -17.76 -4.12
CA ALA A 942 -8.50 -16.96 -4.83
C ALA A 942 -7.09 -17.17 -4.27
N GLY A 943 -6.11 -17.22 -5.15
CA GLY A 943 -4.71 -17.41 -4.78
C GLY A 943 -4.13 -16.24 -3.99
N ASN A 944 -4.53 -14.99 -4.27
CA ASN A 944 -4.02 -13.80 -3.61
C ASN A 944 -5.16 -12.88 -3.16
N ILE A 945 -5.30 -12.67 -1.86
CA ILE A 945 -6.37 -11.89 -1.24
C ILE A 945 -5.77 -10.64 -0.59
N TYR A 946 -6.38 -9.49 -0.82
CA TYR A 946 -5.92 -8.18 -0.36
C TYR A 946 -7.02 -7.45 0.41
N VAL A 947 -6.72 -7.08 1.66
CA VAL A 947 -7.69 -6.47 2.57
C VAL A 947 -7.29 -5.03 2.89
N ASN A 948 -8.21 -4.10 2.66
CA ASN A 948 -8.07 -2.65 2.88
C ASN A 948 -6.89 -1.98 2.15
N ARG A 949 -6.56 -2.52 0.97
CA ARG A 949 -5.51 -2.00 0.06
C ARG A 949 -5.87 -2.30 -1.39
N ASN A 950 -5.04 -1.86 -2.33
CA ASN A 950 -5.12 -2.31 -3.72
C ASN A 950 -4.79 -3.81 -3.85
N GLN A 951 -5.17 -4.43 -4.97
CA GLN A 951 -4.98 -5.86 -5.23
C GLN A 951 -3.93 -6.17 -6.30
N ILE A 952 -3.00 -5.24 -6.52
CA ILE A 952 -1.95 -5.33 -7.55
C ILE A 952 -0.56 -5.18 -6.91
N GLY A 953 0.50 -5.49 -7.68
CA GLY A 953 1.88 -5.28 -7.24
C GLY A 953 2.33 -6.22 -6.12
N ALA A 954 2.06 -7.52 -6.27
CA ALA A 954 2.53 -8.54 -5.35
C ALA A 954 4.08 -8.54 -5.28
N ILE A 955 4.62 -8.59 -4.06
CA ILE A 955 6.07 -8.53 -3.81
C ILE A 955 6.63 -9.93 -3.64
N VAL A 956 7.66 -10.27 -4.43
CA VAL A 956 8.35 -11.56 -4.43
C VAL A 956 8.84 -11.94 -3.02
N GLY A 957 8.50 -13.14 -2.55
CA GLY A 957 8.86 -13.64 -1.22
C GLY A 957 8.02 -13.09 -0.06
N SER A 958 7.17 -12.09 -0.29
CA SER A 958 6.26 -11.50 0.71
C SER A 958 4.80 -11.81 0.40
N GLN A 959 4.40 -11.67 -0.86
CA GLN A 959 3.11 -12.09 -1.41
C GLN A 959 3.32 -13.00 -2.62
N PRO A 960 3.75 -14.27 -2.43
CA PRO A 960 3.84 -15.24 -3.51
C PRO A 960 2.61 -15.20 -4.42
N PHE A 961 2.83 -15.07 -5.72
CA PHE A 961 1.79 -14.71 -6.68
C PHE A 961 1.45 -15.88 -7.58
N GLY A 962 0.15 -16.13 -7.74
CA GLY A 962 -0.37 -17.19 -8.62
C GLY A 962 -1.77 -17.61 -8.20
N GLY A 963 -2.56 -18.09 -9.15
CA GLY A 963 -3.97 -18.41 -8.94
C GLY A 963 -4.26 -19.89 -8.74
N GLU A 964 -5.56 -20.20 -8.63
CA GLU A 964 -6.10 -21.56 -8.70
C GLU A 964 -7.16 -21.68 -9.79
N GLY A 965 -7.62 -22.91 -10.08
CA GLY A 965 -8.63 -23.17 -11.10
C GLY A 965 -8.17 -22.77 -12.52
N LEU A 966 -8.98 -21.97 -13.20
CA LEU A 966 -8.69 -21.43 -14.53
C LEU A 966 -7.55 -20.42 -14.54
N SER A 967 -7.17 -19.88 -13.37
CA SER A 967 -6.13 -18.85 -13.26
C SER A 967 -4.72 -19.41 -13.24
N GLY A 968 -4.52 -20.69 -12.94
CA GLY A 968 -3.20 -21.28 -13.09
C GLY A 968 -3.04 -22.67 -12.49
N THR A 969 -1.91 -23.29 -12.80
CA THR A 969 -1.53 -24.60 -12.25
C THR A 969 -0.84 -24.50 -10.89
N GLY A 970 -0.25 -23.34 -10.61
CA GLY A 970 0.81 -23.20 -9.62
C GLY A 970 2.06 -24.03 -9.96
N PRO A 971 3.06 -24.07 -9.06
CA PRO A 971 3.13 -23.35 -7.78
C PRO A 971 3.28 -21.83 -7.96
N LYS A 972 3.12 -21.05 -6.88
CA LYS A 972 3.19 -19.58 -6.97
C LYS A 972 4.59 -19.06 -7.32
N ALA A 973 4.67 -18.14 -8.27
CA ALA A 973 5.87 -17.37 -8.53
C ALA A 973 6.26 -16.54 -7.30
N GLY A 974 7.56 -16.43 -7.04
CA GLY A 974 8.10 -15.80 -5.84
C GLY A 974 7.75 -16.52 -4.54
N GLY A 975 7.28 -17.76 -4.64
CA GLY A 975 6.88 -18.61 -3.54
C GLY A 975 7.85 -19.76 -3.25
N PRO A 976 7.70 -20.40 -2.08
CA PRO A 976 8.62 -21.42 -1.60
C PRO A 976 8.58 -22.71 -2.45
N PHE A 977 7.46 -23.03 -3.10
CA PHE A 977 7.33 -24.26 -3.90
C PHE A 977 7.76 -24.12 -5.36
N TYR A 978 8.09 -22.90 -5.82
CA TYR A 978 8.30 -22.65 -7.25
C TYR A 978 9.50 -23.41 -7.83
N LEU A 979 10.66 -23.33 -7.18
CA LEU A 979 11.91 -23.92 -7.69
C LEU A 979 11.84 -25.44 -7.81
N ASP A 980 11.11 -26.12 -6.92
CA ASP A 980 11.00 -27.57 -6.96
C ASP A 980 10.34 -28.07 -8.24
N ARG A 981 9.43 -27.29 -8.83
CA ARG A 981 8.76 -27.65 -10.08
C ARG A 981 9.68 -27.56 -11.32
N PHE A 982 10.85 -26.94 -11.19
CA PHE A 982 11.89 -26.88 -12.22
C PHE A 982 12.94 -28.00 -12.08
N LYS A 983 12.81 -28.88 -11.09
CA LYS A 983 13.74 -30.00 -10.86
C LYS A 983 13.20 -31.27 -11.48
N ALA A 984 14.05 -32.29 -11.63
CA ALA A 984 13.63 -33.59 -12.15
C ALA A 984 12.52 -34.20 -11.28
N PRO A 985 11.48 -34.80 -11.86
CA PRO A 985 10.46 -35.52 -11.11
C PRO A 985 11.10 -36.56 -10.18
N LEU A 986 10.58 -36.67 -8.96
CA LEU A 986 11.05 -37.69 -8.02
C LEU A 986 10.76 -39.10 -8.54
N PRO A 987 11.68 -40.07 -8.40
CA PRO A 987 11.40 -41.45 -8.78
C PRO A 987 10.22 -42.00 -7.96
N PRO A 988 9.41 -42.93 -8.49
CA PRO A 988 8.30 -43.54 -7.74
C PRO A 988 8.70 -44.17 -6.41
N GLU A 989 9.95 -44.63 -6.27
CA GLU A 989 10.47 -45.20 -5.01
C GLU A 989 11.01 -44.15 -4.03
N ALA A 990 10.95 -42.85 -4.37
CA ALA A 990 11.33 -41.80 -3.44
C ALA A 990 10.49 -41.91 -2.15
N GLY A 991 11.13 -41.76 -1.00
CA GLY A 991 10.46 -41.77 0.28
C GLY A 991 9.40 -40.67 0.37
N ALA A 992 8.49 -40.82 1.34
CA ALA A 992 7.48 -39.81 1.66
C ALA A 992 8.13 -38.43 1.85
N ALA A 993 7.62 -37.41 1.14
CA ALA A 993 7.95 -36.03 1.43
C ALA A 993 7.43 -35.66 2.82
N GLU A 994 8.21 -34.90 3.59
CA GLU A 994 7.70 -34.36 4.85
C GLU A 994 6.61 -33.31 4.55
N PRO A 995 5.50 -33.30 5.30
CA PRO A 995 4.45 -32.32 5.10
C PRO A 995 4.98 -30.92 5.48
N PRO A 996 4.72 -29.89 4.64
CA PRO A 996 5.15 -28.53 4.93
C PRO A 996 4.31 -27.95 6.07
N GLU A 997 4.80 -26.87 6.67
CA GLU A 997 3.98 -26.05 7.56
C GLU A 997 2.74 -25.53 6.81
N MET A 998 1.54 -25.65 7.39
CA MET A 998 0.30 -25.33 6.65
C MET A 998 0.00 -23.82 6.58
N ALA A 999 0.57 -23.02 7.49
CA ALA A 999 0.43 -21.57 7.48
C ALA A 999 1.74 -20.91 7.93
N VAL A 1000 2.20 -19.90 7.20
CA VAL A 1000 3.46 -19.19 7.47
C VAL A 1000 3.24 -17.69 7.34
N THR A 1001 3.78 -16.92 8.28
CA THR A 1001 3.88 -15.45 8.16
C THR A 1001 5.12 -15.11 7.35
N LEU A 1002 4.95 -14.34 6.28
CA LEU A 1002 6.03 -13.91 5.40
C LEU A 1002 6.52 -12.51 5.79
N PRO A 1003 7.81 -12.21 5.59
CA PRO A 1003 8.34 -10.87 5.84
C PRO A 1003 7.66 -9.85 4.94
N GLY A 1004 7.52 -8.61 5.41
CA GLY A 1004 6.90 -7.52 4.66
C GLY A 1004 7.12 -6.17 5.34
N PRO A 1005 6.68 -5.07 4.73
CA PRO A 1005 6.82 -3.75 5.31
C PRO A 1005 5.99 -3.64 6.58
N THR A 1006 6.40 -2.73 7.45
CA THR A 1006 5.66 -2.39 8.65
C THR A 1006 4.26 -1.89 8.30
N GLY A 1007 3.24 -2.36 9.03
CA GLY A 1007 1.85 -2.00 8.77
C GLY A 1007 1.17 -2.88 7.72
N GLU A 1008 1.72 -4.06 7.47
CA GLU A 1008 1.12 -5.11 6.67
C GLU A 1008 1.26 -6.47 7.35
N SER A 1009 0.22 -7.30 7.27
CA SER A 1009 0.28 -8.72 7.60
C SER A 1009 0.28 -9.53 6.32
N ASN A 1010 1.24 -10.45 6.18
CA ASN A 1010 1.40 -11.29 5.01
C ASN A 1010 1.39 -12.76 5.43
N ARG A 1011 0.29 -13.47 5.14
CA ARG A 1011 0.11 -14.85 5.56
C ARG A 1011 -0.07 -15.75 4.35
N LEU A 1012 0.80 -16.75 4.22
CA LEU A 1012 0.68 -17.82 3.23
C LEU A 1012 0.06 -19.04 3.91
N THR A 1013 -1.05 -19.53 3.38
CA THR A 1013 -1.71 -20.77 3.82
C THR A 1013 -1.70 -21.79 2.71
N ARG A 1014 -1.72 -23.06 3.09
CA ARG A 1014 -1.71 -24.20 2.17
C ARG A 1014 -2.95 -25.03 2.43
N HIS A 1015 -3.60 -25.47 1.35
CA HIS A 1015 -4.83 -26.24 1.41
C HIS A 1015 -4.71 -27.45 0.50
N PRO A 1016 -5.19 -28.65 0.90
CA PRO A 1016 -5.23 -29.79 -0.01
C PRO A 1016 -6.02 -29.45 -1.27
N ARG A 1017 -5.46 -29.74 -2.45
CA ARG A 1017 -6.20 -29.71 -3.71
C ARG A 1017 -7.27 -30.80 -3.70
N LEU A 1018 -8.17 -30.74 -4.69
CA LEU A 1018 -9.10 -31.83 -4.97
C LEU A 1018 -8.36 -33.19 -5.07
N PRO A 1019 -9.00 -34.31 -4.72
CA PRO A 1019 -8.32 -35.58 -4.65
C PRO A 1019 -7.69 -36.02 -5.98
N PHE A 1020 -6.53 -36.66 -5.89
CA PHE A 1020 -5.81 -37.22 -7.03
C PHE A 1020 -6.27 -38.66 -7.29
N LEU A 1021 -6.44 -39.02 -8.56
CA LEU A 1021 -6.70 -40.41 -8.94
C LEU A 1021 -5.41 -41.21 -8.98
N CYS A 1022 -5.34 -42.29 -8.21
CA CYS A 1022 -4.23 -43.22 -8.19
C CYS A 1022 -4.50 -44.34 -9.20
N LEU A 1023 -3.89 -44.22 -10.38
CA LEU A 1023 -4.12 -45.05 -11.56
C LEU A 1023 -3.09 -46.17 -11.75
N GLY A 1024 -2.25 -46.43 -10.74
CA GLY A 1024 -1.13 -47.36 -10.82
C GLY A 1024 -1.54 -48.72 -11.41
N PRO A 1025 -0.71 -49.34 -12.28
CA PRO A 1025 -1.05 -50.62 -12.88
C PRO A 1025 -1.10 -51.69 -11.80
N GLY A 1026 -2.32 -52.09 -11.44
CA GLY A 1026 -2.59 -52.99 -10.32
C GLY A 1026 -2.78 -52.27 -8.99
N GLU A 1027 -3.49 -52.95 -8.09
CA GLU A 1027 -3.93 -52.41 -6.80
C GLU A 1027 -2.77 -52.00 -5.88
N GLU A 1028 -1.66 -52.74 -5.90
CA GLU A 1028 -0.48 -52.45 -5.07
C GLU A 1028 0.15 -51.09 -5.41
N LYS A 1029 0.34 -50.81 -6.70
CA LYS A 1029 0.89 -49.52 -7.15
C LYS A 1029 -0.08 -48.38 -6.92
N ALA A 1030 -1.37 -48.59 -7.16
CA ALA A 1030 -2.39 -47.59 -6.83
C ALA A 1030 -2.39 -47.25 -5.33
N LEU A 1031 -2.21 -48.26 -4.46
CA LEU A 1031 -2.08 -48.06 -3.02
C LEU A 1031 -0.80 -47.30 -2.64
N ALA A 1032 0.33 -47.62 -3.25
CA ALA A 1032 1.58 -46.90 -3.03
C ALA A 1032 1.48 -45.42 -3.45
N GLN A 1033 0.84 -45.14 -4.60
CA GLN A 1033 0.55 -43.79 -5.05
C GLN A 1033 -0.32 -43.02 -4.06
N LYS A 1034 -1.39 -43.65 -3.56
CA LYS A 1034 -2.27 -43.05 -2.56
C LYS A 1034 -1.49 -42.68 -1.30
N THR A 1035 -0.70 -43.60 -0.77
CA THR A 1035 0.16 -43.36 0.39
C THR A 1035 1.11 -42.19 0.15
N ALA A 1036 1.71 -42.08 -1.04
CA ALA A 1036 2.61 -40.98 -1.37
C ALA A 1036 1.89 -39.62 -1.48
N ILE A 1037 0.68 -39.60 -2.05
CA ILE A 1037 -0.16 -38.39 -2.11
C ILE A 1037 -0.53 -37.91 -0.70
N GLU A 1038 -0.97 -38.84 0.16
CA GLU A 1038 -1.33 -38.53 1.55
C GLU A 1038 -0.12 -38.06 2.37
N ALA A 1039 1.06 -38.64 2.13
CA ALA A 1039 2.30 -38.20 2.75
C ALA A 1039 2.70 -36.77 2.34
N ALA A 1040 2.48 -36.39 1.08
CA ALA A 1040 2.71 -35.03 0.59
C ALA A 1040 1.65 -34.01 1.07
N GLY A 1041 0.66 -34.44 1.86
CA GLY A 1041 -0.42 -33.61 2.41
C GLY A 1041 -1.70 -33.53 1.56
N GLY A 1042 -1.78 -34.31 0.47
CA GLY A 1042 -2.94 -34.38 -0.41
C GLY A 1042 -3.93 -35.49 -0.05
N ALA A 1043 -4.94 -35.67 -0.90
CA ALA A 1043 -5.90 -36.77 -0.81
C ALA A 1043 -5.84 -37.65 -2.06
N GLY A 1044 -5.76 -38.98 -1.89
CA GLY A 1044 -5.69 -39.94 -3.00
C GLY A 1044 -6.92 -40.85 -3.08
N ILE A 1045 -7.42 -41.08 -4.30
CA ILE A 1045 -8.52 -42.01 -4.61
C ILE A 1045 -7.95 -43.20 -5.38
N LEU A 1046 -8.11 -44.41 -4.84
CA LEU A 1046 -7.78 -45.65 -5.57
C LEU A 1046 -8.74 -45.79 -6.75
N ALA A 1047 -8.19 -45.81 -7.97
CA ALA A 1047 -8.98 -45.94 -9.19
C ALA A 1047 -8.21 -46.66 -10.32
N PRO A 1048 -7.60 -47.84 -10.07
CA PRO A 1048 -6.80 -48.56 -11.07
C PRO A 1048 -7.59 -48.99 -12.32
N GLU A 1049 -8.92 -49.00 -12.24
CA GLU A 1049 -9.83 -49.36 -13.33
C GLU A 1049 -10.19 -48.20 -14.27
N VAL A 1050 -9.78 -46.96 -13.95
CA VAL A 1050 -10.13 -45.78 -14.75
C VAL A 1050 -9.39 -45.81 -16.09
N THR A 1051 -10.18 -45.78 -17.16
CA THR A 1051 -9.69 -45.68 -18.54
C THR A 1051 -9.46 -44.22 -18.95
N PRO A 1052 -8.66 -43.94 -20.00
CA PRO A 1052 -8.50 -42.59 -20.53
C PRO A 1052 -9.83 -41.90 -20.88
N GLU A 1053 -10.81 -42.64 -21.41
CA GLU A 1053 -12.15 -42.11 -21.73
C GLU A 1053 -12.89 -41.65 -20.47
N THR A 1054 -12.86 -42.44 -19.40
CA THR A 1054 -13.48 -42.08 -18.11
C THR A 1054 -12.72 -40.93 -17.45
N LEU A 1055 -11.38 -40.89 -17.57
CA LEU A 1055 -10.53 -39.82 -17.04
C LEU A 1055 -10.86 -38.46 -17.67
N ARG A 1056 -11.25 -38.44 -18.95
CA ARG A 1056 -11.64 -37.22 -19.67
C ARG A 1056 -12.90 -36.55 -19.09
N ILE A 1057 -13.85 -37.32 -18.58
CA ILE A 1057 -15.16 -36.79 -18.14
C ILE A 1057 -15.33 -36.76 -16.61
N ARG A 1058 -14.37 -37.31 -15.85
CA ARG A 1058 -14.48 -37.39 -14.38
C ARG A 1058 -14.40 -36.00 -13.75
N ALA A 1059 -15.44 -35.60 -13.02
CA ALA A 1059 -15.45 -34.35 -12.27
C ALA A 1059 -14.71 -34.47 -10.92
N ALA A 1060 -14.46 -33.33 -10.27
CA ALA A 1060 -13.95 -33.22 -8.90
C ALA A 1060 -12.63 -33.96 -8.62
N ILE A 1061 -11.64 -33.78 -9.49
CA ILE A 1061 -10.29 -34.34 -9.33
C ILE A 1061 -9.22 -33.24 -9.43
N GLY A 1062 -8.16 -33.34 -8.63
CA GLY A 1062 -7.03 -32.39 -8.65
C GLY A 1062 -5.92 -32.79 -9.61
N GLY A 1063 -5.97 -34.01 -10.15
CA GLY A 1063 -4.98 -34.58 -11.06
C GLY A 1063 -5.03 -36.10 -11.06
N ALA A 1064 -4.06 -36.73 -11.71
CA ALA A 1064 -3.89 -38.18 -11.72
C ALA A 1064 -2.43 -38.59 -11.52
N VAL A 1065 -2.22 -39.77 -10.96
CA VAL A 1065 -0.91 -40.37 -10.73
C VAL A 1065 -0.84 -41.71 -11.46
N PHE A 1066 0.19 -41.93 -12.27
CA PHE A 1066 0.38 -43.17 -13.01
C PHE A 1066 1.84 -43.62 -13.03
N TRP A 1067 2.15 -44.75 -12.39
CA TRP A 1067 3.50 -45.33 -12.28
C TRP A 1067 3.62 -46.60 -13.13
N GLY A 1068 3.52 -46.43 -14.44
CA GLY A 1068 3.60 -47.49 -15.44
C GLY A 1068 4.39 -47.07 -16.69
N ASP A 1069 4.21 -47.81 -17.77
CA ASP A 1069 4.93 -47.58 -19.02
C ASP A 1069 4.49 -46.29 -19.72
N GLU A 1070 5.37 -45.75 -20.57
CA GLU A 1070 5.17 -44.45 -21.22
C GLU A 1070 3.94 -44.41 -22.13
N ALA A 1071 3.66 -45.47 -22.89
CA ALA A 1071 2.54 -45.48 -23.84
C ALA A 1071 1.17 -45.30 -23.15
N PRO A 1072 0.81 -46.09 -22.12
CA PRO A 1072 -0.38 -45.83 -21.32
C PRO A 1072 -0.36 -44.47 -20.61
N ALA A 1073 0.79 -44.01 -20.11
CA ALA A 1073 0.91 -42.69 -19.49
C ALA A 1073 0.59 -41.56 -20.48
N ARG A 1074 1.01 -41.68 -21.74
CA ARG A 1074 0.71 -40.73 -22.82
C ARG A 1074 -0.78 -40.69 -23.15
N GLU A 1075 -1.47 -41.84 -23.16
CA GLU A 1075 -2.92 -41.89 -23.33
C GLU A 1075 -3.65 -41.15 -22.20
N MET A 1076 -3.19 -41.32 -20.95
CA MET A 1076 -3.73 -40.59 -19.80
C MET A 1076 -3.46 -39.08 -19.90
N ALA A 1077 -2.26 -38.68 -20.34
CA ALA A 1077 -1.91 -37.27 -20.55
C ALA A 1077 -2.81 -36.63 -21.63
N ARG A 1078 -3.03 -37.32 -22.76
CA ARG A 1078 -3.96 -36.88 -23.82
C ARG A 1078 -5.39 -36.74 -23.30
N ALA A 1079 -5.86 -37.70 -22.50
CA ALA A 1079 -7.18 -37.64 -21.90
C ALA A 1079 -7.34 -36.42 -20.98
N LEU A 1080 -6.36 -36.14 -20.12
CA LEU A 1080 -6.37 -34.95 -19.25
C LEU A 1080 -6.29 -33.66 -20.07
N ALA A 1081 -5.51 -33.64 -21.15
CA ALA A 1081 -5.36 -32.47 -22.01
C ALA A 1081 -6.63 -32.12 -22.81
N GLN A 1082 -7.53 -33.09 -23.02
CA GLN A 1082 -8.82 -32.92 -23.70
C GLN A 1082 -9.98 -32.56 -22.76
N ARG A 1083 -9.69 -32.28 -21.49
CA ARG A 1083 -10.68 -31.85 -20.49
C ARG A 1083 -10.96 -30.36 -20.61
N ASP A 1084 -12.21 -29.99 -20.44
CA ASP A 1084 -12.63 -28.62 -20.20
C ASP A 1084 -12.29 -28.19 -18.75
N GLY A 1085 -12.19 -26.88 -18.54
CA GLY A 1085 -11.90 -26.31 -17.22
C GLY A 1085 -10.40 -26.25 -16.88
N PRO A 1086 -10.02 -26.37 -15.59
CA PRO A 1086 -8.66 -26.11 -15.12
C PRO A 1086 -7.63 -27.10 -15.68
N ILE A 1087 -6.36 -26.68 -15.71
CA ILE A 1087 -5.25 -27.53 -16.13
C ILE A 1087 -4.88 -28.50 -15.01
N LEU A 1088 -5.16 -29.79 -15.22
CA LEU A 1088 -4.86 -30.85 -14.25
C LEU A 1088 -3.57 -31.60 -14.62
N PRO A 1089 -2.67 -31.86 -13.66
CA PRO A 1089 -1.41 -32.56 -13.91
C PRO A 1089 -1.60 -34.09 -13.99
N LEU A 1090 -0.75 -34.72 -14.80
CA LEU A 1090 -0.40 -36.14 -14.69
C LEU A 1090 0.93 -36.26 -13.96
N LEU A 1091 0.97 -36.97 -12.84
CA LEU A 1091 2.21 -37.27 -12.12
C LEU A 1091 2.69 -38.68 -12.48
N THR A 1092 3.88 -38.76 -13.07
CA THR A 1092 4.55 -40.03 -13.39
C THR A 1092 5.65 -40.38 -12.38
N GLY A 1093 6.03 -39.43 -11.52
CA GLY A 1093 6.92 -39.61 -10.38
C GLY A 1093 6.20 -39.60 -9.02
N ALA A 1094 6.97 -39.63 -7.94
CA ALA A 1094 6.44 -39.41 -6.59
C ALA A 1094 5.96 -37.95 -6.44
N PRO A 1095 4.79 -37.72 -5.80
CA PRO A 1095 4.24 -36.40 -5.60
C PRO A 1095 5.08 -35.57 -4.61
N GLU A 1096 4.95 -34.26 -4.73
CA GLU A 1096 5.58 -33.26 -3.86
C GLU A 1096 4.49 -32.34 -3.32
N PRO A 1097 4.70 -31.64 -2.20
CA PRO A 1097 3.68 -30.77 -1.62
C PRO A 1097 3.12 -29.75 -2.63
N GLY A 1098 3.97 -29.15 -3.46
CA GLY A 1098 3.53 -28.20 -4.50
C GLY A 1098 2.63 -28.80 -5.60
N HIS A 1099 2.59 -30.13 -5.75
CA HIS A 1099 1.68 -30.80 -6.67
C HIS A 1099 0.27 -30.96 -6.09
N VAL A 1100 0.18 -31.23 -4.78
CA VAL A 1100 -1.06 -31.68 -4.13
C VAL A 1100 -1.68 -30.63 -3.20
N LEU A 1101 -0.94 -29.58 -2.86
CA LEU A 1101 -1.42 -28.44 -2.09
C LEU A 1101 -1.63 -27.22 -3.02
N ALA A 1102 -2.67 -26.45 -2.74
CA ALA A 1102 -2.87 -25.11 -3.25
C ALA A 1102 -2.30 -24.11 -2.24
N GLU A 1103 -1.73 -23.02 -2.73
CA GLU A 1103 -1.23 -21.93 -1.89
C GLU A 1103 -2.23 -20.76 -1.97
N ARG A 1104 -2.64 -20.21 -0.82
CA ARG A 1104 -3.46 -18.99 -0.72
C ARG A 1104 -2.75 -17.96 0.14
N HIS A 1105 -2.57 -16.76 -0.39
CA HIS A 1105 -1.95 -15.65 0.32
C HIS A 1105 -2.99 -14.63 0.74
N VAL A 1106 -2.90 -14.14 1.97
CA VAL A 1106 -3.70 -13.02 2.48
C VAL A 1106 -2.77 -11.89 2.90
N CYS A 1107 -2.99 -10.72 2.32
CA CYS A 1107 -2.34 -9.47 2.65
C CYS A 1107 -3.32 -8.52 3.32
N VAL A 1108 -3.08 -8.15 4.58
CA VAL A 1108 -3.93 -7.19 5.31
C VAL A 1108 -3.17 -5.91 5.56
N ASP A 1109 -3.73 -4.77 5.12
CA ASP A 1109 -3.25 -3.46 5.56
C ASP A 1109 -3.71 -3.20 7.01
N THR A 1110 -2.80 -3.40 7.96
CA THR A 1110 -3.06 -3.19 9.38
C THR A 1110 -3.04 -1.72 9.80
N THR A 1111 -2.77 -0.80 8.85
CA THR A 1111 -2.80 0.65 9.04
C THR A 1111 -4.05 1.32 8.49
N ALA A 1112 -4.95 0.56 7.85
CA ALA A 1112 -6.15 1.10 7.21
C ALA A 1112 -7.04 1.93 8.13
N ALA A 1113 -7.04 1.64 9.44
CA ALA A 1113 -7.77 2.43 10.44
C ALA A 1113 -7.23 3.85 10.61
N GLY A 1114 -6.01 4.16 10.14
CA GLY A 1114 -5.38 5.48 10.24
C GLY A 1114 -4.05 5.51 11.00
N GLY A 1115 -3.45 4.34 11.27
CA GLY A 1115 -2.07 4.18 11.71
C GLY A 1115 -1.76 2.80 12.32
N ASN A 1116 -0.54 2.59 12.81
CA ASN A 1116 0.01 1.26 13.14
C ASN A 1116 0.06 0.95 14.65
N ALA A 1117 -0.81 0.07 15.14
CA ALA A 1117 -0.86 -0.33 16.55
C ALA A 1117 0.44 -0.98 17.09
N ALA A 1118 1.12 -1.83 16.31
CA ALA A 1118 2.34 -2.54 16.74
C ALA A 1118 3.50 -1.57 17.01
N LEU A 1119 3.68 -0.58 16.12
CA LEU A 1119 4.66 0.49 16.29
C LEU A 1119 4.36 1.37 17.52
N LEU A 1120 3.08 1.54 17.87
CA LEU A 1120 2.65 2.35 19.01
C LEU A 1120 2.80 1.65 20.36
N GLY A 1121 2.72 0.32 20.36
CA GLY A 1121 2.96 -0.53 21.53
C GLY A 1121 4.43 -0.58 21.98
N GLY A 1122 5.37 -0.16 21.12
CA GLY A 1122 6.82 -0.34 21.35
C GLY A 1122 7.30 -1.79 21.13
N THR A 1123 6.42 -2.64 20.60
CA THR A 1123 6.71 -3.99 20.11
C THR A 1123 6.98 -3.89 18.61
N SER A 1124 8.19 -3.48 18.27
CA SER A 1124 8.77 -3.75 16.95
C SER A 1124 9.64 -4.98 17.03
#